data_AF-A0A2T4UH51-F1
#
_entry.id   AF-A0A2T4UH51-F1
#
_cell.length_a   1.000
_cell.length_b   1.000
_cell.length_c   1.000
_cell.angle_alpha   90.00
_cell.angle_beta   90.00
_cell.angle_gamma   90.00
#
_symmetry.space_group_name_H-M   'P 1'
#
loop_
_entity.id
_entity.type
_entity.pdbx_description
1 polymer ?
#
loop_
_entity_poly.entity_id
_entity_poly.type
_entity_poly.pdbx_seq_one_letter_code
_entity_poly.pdbx_strand_id
1 'polypeptide(L)'
;MLRRRLLAAALSAAAIIGAGMPAAANAQADPAQCTPDLQYDSNIPSWDQYYGDGHNPAAKLPFGTGGTGRVEGKNQSAVVLEYFDAVMAAVNTGAGTASGQPSPTVRMKKYPLGRSVLNRELAFYVLSTPDNVANLDEGRQDGPFWAGVRAGTISEAEGLAAVRNRPALAWVTATPHGNEPAAAEAIVRQLYELVTRKDCANQRRLKNLDLFLMPVRNPDGRDNDQRTSAWAFDHNRDFGTRQQSENRSFIPQMNKYPGLFFIDAHQQSSGYFFPPNEDPVHHELSDFTLDTIQNTIGPALQQKFNDQSGQYQNYNSYDMFTPEYGDSVPSLIMGAAGMTYEKGVSEAYGKQAYDHYLAIDETINVVSDQKVRLLTKWVEQWQEAIDQGAACNLQPNKLVSPLHDVITQQPSHPVCGYFFRADEHSGDVAKLIKELLEVGVHVYKLDSAVNATGVREFGKPATTKTLPAGTFWIPMAQSQKHWIQAVLGEDPFIAFPYFYDVVTWSYPLQRGLAGSGFLVENLPVGVTTTEITAPALGTTPAPDAAVYAFDTDSMAGLGLVVDLLDRGATVYRSGSAFTAAGRSFATGAALVDGATVRTAGIDLAALSAARETPIAGLASYPVARYLIAKPKIGLFTGGTTVPSNPLQPGTGTGQCTSTSFCEALFTLTQKDKLPASAIVPITTTQLAAGELVTGQYTAFINPGSTIAAGTGASALQAFVNGGGRYVGSNAGGVTSARNAGITQLNTVNLSPTITTPGTEYSAEYTTASPVGWGFDRGGFIYRDASSNPVFDPATVGTGTVVAAYGTRAFGYQVNSLGAGKLDGRPAVVEQRLGSGRATLLGFNPFFRAWKDQDERLVLNAVLAPSGDPIAPAAVRTPDPAKGQTSATAESAPPAAESLAKAELPKVASRPVVASTTTQKDVRITVRRSELGKLRTAVKRAKLSKALRSKVRWATTKKQATFIAKNARLSDDHDRNYWTSRVMGQLKSLKVKPLQAQL
;
A
#
# COMPACT_ATOMS: atom_id res chain seq x y z
N MET A 1 64.22 16.43 -14.31
CA MET A 1 64.02 16.82 -15.72
C MET A 1 63.00 15.94 -16.50
N LEU A 2 62.15 15.13 -15.84
CA LEU A 2 61.19 14.23 -16.51
C LEU A 2 59.71 14.58 -16.30
N ARG A 3 59.39 15.81 -15.83
CA ARG A 3 58.01 16.31 -15.66
C ARG A 3 57.57 17.38 -16.66
N ARG A 4 58.43 17.75 -17.62
CA ARG A 4 58.14 18.79 -18.63
C ARG A 4 57.87 18.26 -20.05
N ARG A 5 57.90 16.95 -20.29
CA ARG A 5 57.68 16.36 -21.63
C ARG A 5 56.35 15.61 -21.82
N LEU A 6 55.57 15.40 -20.75
CA LEU A 6 54.23 14.77 -20.86
C LEU A 6 53.08 15.78 -21.06
N LEU A 7 53.30 17.07 -20.77
CA LEU A 7 52.30 18.11 -21.06
C LEU A 7 52.24 18.53 -22.54
N ALA A 8 53.26 18.22 -23.34
CA ALA A 8 53.33 18.68 -24.73
C ALA A 8 52.63 17.76 -25.74
N ALA A 9 52.33 16.50 -25.37
CA ALA A 9 51.59 15.57 -26.23
C ALA A 9 50.06 15.64 -26.02
N ALA A 10 49.60 16.14 -24.86
CA ALA A 10 48.16 16.32 -24.58
C ALA A 10 47.55 17.58 -25.21
N LEU A 11 48.38 18.53 -25.65
CA LEU A 11 47.94 19.81 -26.23
C LEU A 11 47.83 19.82 -27.76
N SER A 12 48.19 18.73 -28.44
CA SER A 12 48.07 18.62 -29.91
C SER A 12 46.94 17.69 -30.38
N ALA A 13 46.31 16.93 -29.47
CA ALA A 13 45.06 16.20 -29.75
C ALA A 13 43.80 17.04 -29.51
N ALA A 14 43.93 18.24 -28.92
CA ALA A 14 42.82 19.15 -28.63
C ALA A 14 42.51 20.14 -29.76
N ALA A 15 43.16 20.03 -30.93
CA ALA A 15 43.05 21.02 -32.02
C ALA A 15 42.50 20.47 -33.36
N ILE A 16 42.02 19.22 -33.42
CA ILE A 16 41.38 18.64 -34.62
C ILE A 16 40.05 17.93 -34.27
N ILE A 17 39.29 18.49 -33.33
CA ILE A 17 37.83 18.28 -33.20
C ILE A 17 37.23 19.67 -32.97
N GLY A 18 37.51 20.57 -33.89
CA GLY A 18 37.12 21.98 -33.87
C GLY A 18 36.63 22.41 -35.23
N ALA A 19 35.63 21.71 -35.77
CA ALA A 19 34.84 22.15 -36.92
C ALA A 19 33.59 21.26 -37.01
N GLY A 20 32.44 21.79 -36.55
CA GLY A 20 31.14 21.14 -36.76
C GLY A 20 30.23 21.00 -35.54
N MET A 21 30.24 21.93 -34.58
CA MET A 21 29.10 22.08 -33.66
C MET A 21 28.39 23.40 -33.96
N PRO A 22 27.14 23.40 -34.44
CA PRO A 22 26.33 24.60 -34.45
C PRO A 22 25.78 24.81 -33.04
N ALA A 23 26.56 25.46 -32.17
CA ALA A 23 26.11 25.95 -30.86
C ALA A 23 25.14 27.17 -30.99
N ALA A 24 24.47 27.35 -32.12
CA ALA A 24 23.61 28.51 -32.40
C ALA A 24 22.33 28.18 -33.21
N ALA A 25 21.94 26.92 -33.34
CA ALA A 25 20.78 26.52 -34.14
C ALA A 25 19.81 25.61 -33.39
N ASN A 26 19.16 26.09 -32.32
CA ASN A 26 17.99 25.43 -31.71
C ASN A 26 17.16 26.33 -30.77
N ALA A 27 17.20 27.66 -30.92
CA ALA A 27 16.18 28.49 -30.28
C ALA A 27 14.86 28.24 -31.03
N GLN A 28 13.91 27.57 -30.37
CA GLN A 28 12.56 27.40 -30.92
C GLN A 28 11.97 28.81 -31.08
N ALA A 29 11.54 29.16 -32.29
CA ALA A 29 11.00 30.49 -32.56
C ALA A 29 9.85 30.80 -31.59
N ASP A 30 9.85 32.02 -31.06
CA ASP A 30 8.83 32.49 -30.13
C ASP A 30 7.42 32.25 -30.70
N PRO A 31 6.48 31.75 -29.89
CA PRO A 31 5.09 31.59 -30.33
C PRO A 31 4.54 32.92 -30.86
N ALA A 32 3.80 32.87 -31.96
CA ALA A 32 3.15 34.06 -32.51
C ALA A 32 2.25 34.71 -31.43
N GLN A 33 2.21 36.04 -31.38
CA GLN A 33 1.35 36.84 -30.47
C GLN A 33 1.81 36.93 -28.99
N CYS A 34 3.01 36.49 -28.64
CA CYS A 34 3.57 36.72 -27.29
C CYS A 34 4.19 38.12 -27.14
N THR A 35 4.26 38.60 -25.89
CA THR A 35 4.94 39.87 -25.53
C THR A 35 6.36 39.61 -25.01
N PRO A 36 7.33 40.50 -25.27
CA PRO A 36 8.68 40.35 -24.72
C PRO A 36 8.69 40.51 -23.19
N ASP A 37 7.79 41.35 -22.66
CA ASP A 37 7.67 41.65 -21.25
C ASP A 37 6.48 40.93 -20.60
N LEU A 38 6.55 40.76 -19.27
CA LEU A 38 5.49 40.19 -18.45
C LEU A 38 4.22 41.07 -18.53
N GLN A 39 3.19 40.54 -19.17
CA GLN A 39 1.86 41.14 -19.25
C GLN A 39 0.79 40.10 -18.94
N TYR A 40 -0.33 40.54 -18.35
CA TYR A 40 -1.45 39.69 -17.95
C TYR A 40 -2.68 39.98 -18.80
N ASP A 41 -3.47 38.95 -19.11
CA ASP A 41 -4.80 39.11 -19.67
C ASP A 41 -5.79 39.55 -18.59
N SER A 42 -6.14 40.83 -18.59
CA SER A 42 -7.11 41.40 -17.66
C SER A 42 -8.54 40.88 -17.86
N ASN A 43 -8.81 40.14 -18.94
CA ASN A 43 -10.13 39.54 -19.18
C ASN A 43 -10.38 38.28 -18.35
N ILE A 44 -9.33 37.59 -17.92
CA ILE A 44 -9.46 36.37 -17.12
C ILE A 44 -9.46 36.77 -15.65
N PRO A 45 -10.52 36.48 -14.88
CA PRO A 45 -10.63 36.96 -13.51
C PRO A 45 -9.61 36.28 -12.60
N SER A 46 -8.94 37.07 -11.76
CA SER A 46 -8.23 36.56 -10.60
C SER A 46 -9.21 35.95 -9.59
N TRP A 47 -8.70 35.18 -8.63
CA TRP A 47 -9.52 34.64 -7.54
C TRP A 47 -10.34 35.73 -6.83
N ASP A 48 -9.69 36.85 -6.51
CA ASP A 48 -10.31 37.96 -5.79
C ASP A 48 -11.36 38.68 -6.65
N GLN A 49 -11.12 38.80 -7.95
CA GLN A 49 -12.10 39.36 -8.87
C GLN A 49 -13.33 38.45 -9.02
N TYR A 50 -13.15 37.13 -9.00
CA TYR A 50 -14.26 36.18 -9.12
C TYR A 50 -15.11 36.10 -7.85
N TYR A 51 -14.49 36.02 -6.67
CA TYR A 51 -15.21 35.88 -5.40
C TYR A 51 -15.52 37.19 -4.68
N GLY A 52 -14.84 38.29 -5.01
CA GLY A 52 -14.92 39.58 -4.32
C GLY A 52 -16.31 40.22 -4.34
N ASP A 53 -17.15 39.88 -5.32
CA ASP A 53 -18.53 40.36 -5.43
C ASP A 53 -19.53 39.53 -4.60
N GLY A 54 -19.05 38.63 -3.73
CA GLY A 54 -19.88 37.78 -2.87
C GLY A 54 -20.41 36.52 -3.58
N HIS A 55 -19.80 36.13 -4.70
CA HIS A 55 -20.22 34.99 -5.52
C HIS A 55 -20.31 33.67 -4.72
N ASN A 56 -19.36 33.45 -3.80
CA ASN A 56 -19.41 32.36 -2.84
C ASN A 56 -18.84 32.83 -1.49
N PRO A 57 -19.68 32.99 -0.44
CA PRO A 57 -19.22 33.49 0.86
C PRO A 57 -18.33 32.48 1.61
N ALA A 58 -18.25 31.23 1.15
CA ALA A 58 -17.35 30.23 1.71
C ALA A 58 -15.92 30.34 1.16
N ALA A 59 -15.70 31.12 0.10
CA ALA A 59 -14.39 31.30 -0.51
C ALA A 59 -13.47 32.14 0.38
N LYS A 60 -12.23 31.67 0.52
CA LYS A 60 -11.14 32.34 1.26
C LYS A 60 -9.99 32.61 0.30
N LEU A 61 -9.12 33.56 0.66
CA LEU A 61 -7.92 33.86 -0.13
C LEU A 61 -7.05 32.61 -0.29
N PRO A 62 -6.61 32.24 -1.51
CA PRO A 62 -5.78 31.06 -1.73
C PRO A 62 -4.40 31.19 -1.06
N PHE A 63 -3.88 32.42 -0.91
CA PHE A 63 -2.67 32.68 -0.10
C PHE A 63 -2.96 32.92 1.39
N GLY A 64 -4.18 32.64 1.86
CA GLY A 64 -4.57 32.84 3.25
C GLY A 64 -4.50 34.30 3.74
N THR A 65 -4.81 34.47 5.03
CA THR A 65 -4.91 35.79 5.69
C THR A 65 -3.72 36.10 6.62
N GLY A 66 -2.58 35.45 6.42
CA GLY A 66 -1.31 35.75 7.12
C GLY A 66 -1.07 35.04 8.47
N GLY A 67 -1.97 34.16 8.92
CA GLY A 67 -1.80 33.37 10.15
C GLY A 67 -0.95 32.09 9.97
N THR A 68 -0.50 31.50 11.08
CA THR A 68 0.28 30.25 11.10
C THR A 68 -0.63 29.03 11.28
N GLY A 69 -0.29 27.90 10.65
CA GLY A 69 -1.03 26.63 10.78
C GLY A 69 -1.72 26.15 9.50
N ARG A 70 -2.41 24.99 9.60
CA ARG A 70 -2.98 24.23 8.46
C ARG A 70 -4.39 24.66 8.04
N VAL A 71 -5.17 25.27 8.95
CA VAL A 71 -6.64 25.42 8.78
C VAL A 71 -7.07 26.85 8.50
N GLU A 72 -6.26 27.85 8.90
CA GLU A 72 -6.53 29.25 8.62
C GLU A 72 -6.31 29.55 7.13
N GLY A 73 -7.40 29.69 6.38
CA GLY A 73 -7.37 30.06 4.96
C GLY A 73 -7.67 28.94 3.97
N LYS A 74 -7.86 27.68 4.41
CA LYS A 74 -8.16 26.59 3.48
C LYS A 74 -9.55 26.73 2.84
N ASN A 75 -9.63 26.47 1.53
CA ASN A 75 -10.87 26.36 0.77
C ASN A 75 -11.40 24.92 0.74
N GLN A 76 -12.73 24.76 0.77
CA GLN A 76 -13.37 23.46 0.52
C GLN A 76 -13.09 23.02 -0.92
N SER A 77 -13.11 21.70 -1.16
CA SER A 77 -12.80 21.12 -2.48
C SER A 77 -13.69 21.69 -3.58
N ALA A 78 -14.98 21.86 -3.30
CA ALA A 78 -15.94 22.41 -4.26
C ALA A 78 -15.63 23.86 -4.67
N VAL A 79 -15.14 24.70 -3.74
CA VAL A 79 -14.77 26.10 -4.03
C VAL A 79 -13.56 26.14 -4.96
N VAL A 80 -12.56 25.27 -4.73
CA VAL A 80 -11.38 25.18 -5.61
C VAL A 80 -11.79 24.79 -7.03
N LEU A 81 -12.65 23.77 -7.19
CA LEU A 81 -13.10 23.30 -8.51
C LEU A 81 -14.01 24.31 -9.21
N GLU A 82 -14.84 25.04 -8.45
CA GLU A 82 -15.69 26.11 -8.98
C GLU A 82 -14.85 27.20 -9.68
N TYR A 83 -13.75 27.64 -9.06
CA TYR A 83 -12.84 28.60 -9.69
C TYR A 83 -12.17 28.04 -10.96
N PHE A 84 -11.76 26.77 -10.95
CA PHE A 84 -11.22 26.13 -12.15
C PHE A 84 -12.23 26.10 -13.31
N ASP A 85 -13.49 25.79 -13.01
CA ASP A 85 -14.56 25.78 -14.00
C ASP A 85 -14.83 27.19 -14.56
N ALA A 86 -14.79 28.21 -13.70
CA ALA A 86 -14.92 29.61 -14.12
C ALA A 86 -13.77 30.07 -15.02
N VAL A 87 -12.52 29.77 -14.66
CA VAL A 87 -11.34 30.07 -15.48
C VAL A 87 -11.39 29.34 -16.82
N MET A 88 -11.79 28.06 -16.82
CA MET A 88 -11.98 27.30 -18.06
C MET A 88 -13.04 27.94 -18.97
N ALA A 89 -14.17 28.38 -18.42
CA ALA A 89 -15.21 29.07 -19.19
C ALA A 89 -14.72 30.41 -19.77
N ALA A 90 -13.99 31.20 -18.98
CA ALA A 90 -13.36 32.44 -19.43
C ALA A 90 -12.38 32.20 -20.58
N VAL A 91 -11.51 31.20 -20.45
CA VAL A 91 -10.49 30.86 -21.44
C VAL A 91 -11.09 30.27 -22.72
N ASN A 92 -12.07 29.37 -22.62
CA ASN A 92 -12.57 28.61 -23.76
C ASN A 92 -13.66 29.34 -24.55
N THR A 93 -14.52 30.12 -23.89
CA THR A 93 -15.67 30.76 -24.54
C THR A 93 -15.73 32.26 -24.32
N GLY A 94 -14.83 32.85 -23.51
CA GLY A 94 -14.93 34.24 -23.10
C GLY A 94 -16.02 34.52 -22.07
N ALA A 95 -16.65 33.48 -21.50
CA ALA A 95 -17.73 33.62 -20.55
C ALA A 95 -17.23 34.30 -19.26
N GLY A 96 -17.98 35.28 -18.76
CA GLY A 96 -17.57 36.07 -17.59
C GLY A 96 -16.45 37.08 -17.85
N THR A 97 -15.97 37.21 -19.10
CA THR A 97 -14.95 38.20 -19.48
C THR A 97 -15.56 39.44 -20.14
N ALA A 98 -14.90 40.59 -20.04
CA ALA A 98 -15.37 41.82 -20.69
C ALA A 98 -15.37 41.71 -22.24
N SER A 99 -14.45 40.92 -22.80
CA SER A 99 -14.34 40.73 -24.25
C SER A 99 -15.44 39.84 -24.84
N GLY A 100 -15.99 38.92 -24.04
CA GLY A 100 -16.89 37.87 -24.51
C GLY A 100 -16.25 36.91 -25.53
N GLN A 101 -14.92 36.93 -25.71
CA GLN A 101 -14.19 36.12 -26.67
C GLN A 101 -13.29 35.09 -25.97
N PRO A 102 -13.10 33.89 -26.56
CA PRO A 102 -12.11 32.94 -26.09
C PRO A 102 -10.69 33.55 -26.07
N SER A 103 -9.84 33.07 -25.17
CA SER A 103 -8.41 33.42 -25.19
C SER A 103 -7.79 33.03 -26.54
N PRO A 104 -6.87 33.81 -27.13
CA PRO A 104 -6.17 33.38 -28.34
C PRO A 104 -5.03 32.39 -28.05
N THR A 105 -4.54 32.30 -26.81
CA THR A 105 -3.26 31.65 -26.49
C THR A 105 -3.36 30.36 -25.68
N VAL A 106 -4.48 30.13 -24.98
CA VAL A 106 -4.63 28.98 -24.08
C VAL A 106 -6.02 28.35 -24.21
N ARG A 107 -6.12 27.03 -24.06
CA ARG A 107 -7.36 26.26 -23.92
C ARG A 107 -7.27 25.36 -22.71
N MET A 108 -8.44 24.99 -22.18
CA MET A 108 -8.57 24.09 -21.04
C MET A 108 -9.57 22.97 -21.33
N LYS A 109 -9.37 21.80 -20.73
CA LYS A 109 -10.32 20.68 -20.76
C LYS A 109 -10.42 20.02 -19.39
N LYS A 110 -11.64 19.81 -18.91
CA LYS A 110 -11.93 19.09 -17.66
C LYS A 110 -12.15 17.60 -17.93
N TYR A 111 -11.57 16.75 -17.10
CA TYR A 111 -11.76 15.31 -17.12
C TYR A 111 -12.36 14.84 -15.79
N PRO A 112 -13.64 14.43 -15.77
CA PRO A 112 -14.26 13.91 -14.56
C PRO A 112 -13.73 12.50 -14.25
N LEU A 113 -13.40 12.26 -12.98
CA LEU A 113 -13.01 10.94 -12.44
C LEU A 113 -14.15 10.29 -11.65
N GLY A 114 -15.27 11.00 -11.47
CA GLY A 114 -16.44 10.54 -10.73
C GLY A 114 -16.57 11.24 -9.38
N ARG A 115 -16.96 10.47 -8.36
CA ARG A 115 -17.24 10.97 -7.01
C ARG A 115 -16.40 10.20 -5.99
N SER A 116 -15.95 10.89 -4.94
CA SER A 116 -15.34 10.28 -3.76
C SER A 116 -16.35 9.46 -2.95
N VAL A 117 -15.87 8.76 -1.92
CA VAL A 117 -16.70 7.95 -1.02
C VAL A 117 -17.83 8.76 -0.37
N LEU A 118 -17.57 10.01 0.03
CA LEU A 118 -18.58 10.91 0.60
C LEU A 118 -19.18 11.87 -0.44
N ASN A 119 -19.18 11.45 -1.71
CA ASN A 119 -19.87 12.09 -2.83
C ASN A 119 -19.34 13.48 -3.26
N ARG A 120 -18.04 13.74 -3.08
CA ARG A 120 -17.38 14.95 -3.59
C ARG A 120 -16.88 14.74 -5.00
N GLU A 121 -16.86 15.79 -5.81
CA GLU A 121 -16.38 15.70 -7.19
C GLU A 121 -14.86 15.41 -7.23
N LEU A 122 -14.48 14.51 -8.12
CA LEU A 122 -13.09 14.23 -8.49
C LEU A 122 -12.90 14.58 -9.96
N ALA A 123 -11.95 15.46 -10.26
CA ALA A 123 -11.61 15.86 -11.61
C ALA A 123 -10.16 16.35 -11.69
N PHE A 124 -9.60 16.28 -12.89
CA PHE A 124 -8.38 17.01 -13.24
C PHE A 124 -8.64 17.86 -14.48
N TYR A 125 -7.76 18.83 -14.72
CA TYR A 125 -7.85 19.75 -15.84
C TYR A 125 -6.57 19.69 -16.65
N VAL A 126 -6.70 19.77 -17.97
CA VAL A 126 -5.56 19.94 -18.87
C VAL A 126 -5.59 21.35 -19.42
N LEU A 127 -4.43 22.01 -19.45
CA LEU A 127 -4.27 23.28 -20.14
C LEU A 127 -3.01 23.30 -21.02
N SER A 128 -3.15 23.93 -22.18
CA SER A 128 -2.08 24.13 -23.15
C SER A 128 -2.51 25.15 -24.21
N THR A 129 -1.74 25.32 -25.28
CA THR A 129 -2.19 26.10 -26.45
C THR A 129 -3.46 25.49 -27.08
N PRO A 130 -4.26 26.29 -27.82
CA PRO A 130 -5.43 25.78 -28.52
C PRO A 130 -5.12 24.61 -29.47
N ASP A 131 -3.97 24.67 -30.16
CA ASP A 131 -3.53 23.59 -31.04
C ASP A 131 -3.25 22.31 -30.26
N ASN A 132 -2.51 22.38 -29.15
CA ASN A 132 -2.18 21.20 -28.36
C ASN A 132 -3.43 20.55 -27.75
N VAL A 133 -4.32 21.33 -27.13
CA VAL A 133 -5.55 20.78 -26.52
C VAL A 133 -6.47 20.14 -27.57
N ALA A 134 -6.56 20.72 -28.77
CA ALA A 134 -7.31 20.13 -29.88
C ALA A 134 -6.67 18.83 -30.41
N ASN A 135 -5.36 18.65 -30.22
CA ASN A 135 -4.61 17.49 -30.69
C ASN A 135 -4.31 16.44 -29.60
N LEU A 136 -4.74 16.68 -28.35
CA LEU A 136 -4.45 15.78 -27.22
C LEU A 136 -5.11 14.41 -27.38
N ASP A 137 -6.43 14.37 -27.50
CA ASP A 137 -7.21 13.15 -27.72
C ASP A 137 -7.68 12.99 -29.17
N GLU A 138 -7.68 14.09 -29.92
CA GLU A 138 -8.19 14.21 -31.29
C GLU A 138 -7.05 14.67 -32.21
N GLY A 139 -7.30 14.87 -33.50
CA GLY A 139 -6.28 15.37 -34.43
C GLY A 139 -5.03 14.49 -34.49
N ARG A 140 -3.88 15.00 -34.04
CA ARG A 140 -2.62 14.24 -33.96
C ARG A 140 -2.63 13.11 -32.93
N GLN A 141 -3.58 13.10 -31.99
CA GLN A 141 -3.70 12.12 -30.90
C GLN A 141 -2.44 12.03 -30.04
N ASP A 142 -1.98 13.17 -29.50
CA ASP A 142 -0.74 13.27 -28.72
C ASP A 142 -0.76 12.37 -27.47
N GLY A 143 -1.90 12.25 -26.77
CA GLY A 143 -2.08 11.33 -25.64
C GLY A 143 -1.91 9.85 -26.02
N PRO A 144 -2.74 9.32 -26.94
CA PRO A 144 -2.58 7.95 -27.46
C PRO A 144 -1.19 7.67 -28.04
N PHE A 145 -0.55 8.65 -28.68
CA PHE A 145 0.81 8.51 -29.19
C PHE A 145 1.82 8.25 -28.06
N TRP A 146 1.85 9.10 -27.02
CA TRP A 146 2.78 8.89 -25.91
C TRP A 146 2.46 7.64 -25.08
N ALA A 147 1.17 7.30 -24.93
CA ALA A 147 0.76 6.02 -24.35
C ALA A 147 1.28 4.82 -25.17
N GLY A 148 1.29 4.93 -26.51
CA GLY A 148 1.82 3.90 -27.40
C GLY A 148 3.34 3.74 -27.33
N VAL A 149 4.09 4.85 -27.20
CA VAL A 149 5.54 4.80 -26.96
C VAL A 149 5.83 4.08 -25.63
N ARG A 150 5.13 4.47 -24.56
CA ARG A 150 5.22 3.79 -23.26
C ARG A 150 4.89 2.31 -23.37
N ALA A 151 3.86 1.94 -24.13
CA ALA A 151 3.42 0.55 -24.28
C ALA A 151 4.32 -0.28 -25.22
N GLY A 152 5.29 0.35 -25.91
CA GLY A 152 6.10 -0.31 -26.93
C GLY A 152 5.36 -0.61 -28.24
N THR A 153 4.14 -0.08 -28.43
CA THR A 153 3.37 -0.22 -29.67
C THR A 153 3.75 0.82 -30.72
N ILE A 154 4.41 1.92 -30.30
CA ILE A 154 5.10 2.86 -31.17
C ILE A 154 6.59 2.68 -30.97
N SER A 155 7.34 2.53 -32.07
CA SER A 155 8.77 2.26 -32.01
C SER A 155 9.57 3.43 -31.44
N GLU A 156 10.74 3.15 -30.88
CA GLU A 156 11.68 4.17 -30.41
C GLU A 156 11.97 5.20 -31.51
N ALA A 157 12.24 4.76 -32.74
CA ALA A 157 12.52 5.64 -33.88
C ALA A 157 11.38 6.62 -34.19
N GLU A 158 10.13 6.15 -34.14
CA GLU A 158 8.95 7.00 -34.31
C GLU A 158 8.76 7.97 -33.14
N GLY A 159 8.97 7.51 -31.91
CA GLY A 159 8.95 8.36 -30.72
C GLY A 159 9.98 9.48 -30.79
N LEU A 160 11.23 9.14 -31.16
CA LEU A 160 12.34 10.08 -31.34
C LEU A 160 12.06 11.10 -32.46
N ALA A 161 11.41 10.70 -33.56
CA ALA A 161 11.02 11.62 -34.62
C ALA A 161 9.95 12.65 -34.16
N ALA A 162 9.16 12.32 -33.15
CA ALA A 162 8.07 13.16 -32.67
C ALA A 162 8.46 14.17 -31.58
N VAL A 163 9.63 14.02 -30.94
CA VAL A 163 10.01 14.82 -29.74
C VAL A 163 10.09 16.33 -29.98
N ARG A 164 10.18 16.80 -31.22
CA ARG A 164 10.20 18.23 -31.57
C ARG A 164 8.83 18.81 -31.94
N ASN A 165 7.89 17.95 -32.35
CA ASN A 165 6.67 18.37 -33.04
C ASN A 165 5.39 18.12 -32.23
N ARG A 166 5.46 17.34 -31.14
CA ARG A 166 4.35 17.12 -30.21
C ARG A 166 4.67 17.74 -28.85
N PRO A 167 3.71 18.20 -28.04
CA PRO A 167 3.97 18.58 -26.65
C PRO A 167 4.37 17.37 -25.80
N ALA A 168 5.04 17.60 -24.66
CA ALA A 168 5.22 16.58 -23.62
C ALA A 168 4.08 16.69 -22.60
N LEU A 169 3.67 15.58 -21.99
CA LEU A 169 2.63 15.57 -20.95
C LEU A 169 3.29 15.79 -19.58
N ALA A 170 2.62 16.49 -18.67
CA ALA A 170 3.21 16.88 -17.39
C ALA A 170 2.15 16.99 -16.27
N TRP A 171 2.36 16.33 -15.14
CA TRP A 171 1.38 16.27 -14.05
C TRP A 171 1.77 17.09 -12.83
N VAL A 172 0.83 17.90 -12.34
CA VAL A 172 0.92 18.62 -11.07
C VAL A 172 -0.27 18.24 -10.21
N THR A 173 -0.02 17.53 -9.12
CA THR A 173 -1.06 17.06 -8.21
C THR A 173 -0.79 17.52 -6.78
N ALA A 174 -1.85 17.63 -6.00
CA ALA A 174 -1.76 18.06 -4.61
C ALA A 174 -2.84 17.44 -3.73
N THR A 175 -2.62 17.57 -2.42
CA THR A 175 -3.58 17.16 -1.40
C THR A 175 -3.99 15.68 -1.48
N PRO A 176 -3.06 14.71 -1.65
CA PRO A 176 -3.39 13.31 -1.32
C PRO A 176 -3.68 13.14 0.18
N HIS A 177 -3.06 13.98 1.00
CA HIS A 177 -3.46 14.15 2.38
C HIS A 177 -4.40 15.34 2.51
N GLY A 178 -5.63 15.10 2.95
CA GLY A 178 -6.66 16.13 3.01
C GLY A 178 -6.32 17.32 3.91
N ASN A 179 -5.61 17.08 5.02
CA ASN A 179 -5.18 18.12 5.95
C ASN A 179 -3.87 18.83 5.55
N GLU A 180 -3.51 18.79 4.27
CA GLU A 180 -2.33 19.44 3.67
C GLU A 180 -2.77 20.37 2.51
N PRO A 181 -3.61 21.40 2.79
CA PRO A 181 -4.33 22.10 1.73
C PRO A 181 -3.51 23.11 0.91
N ALA A 182 -2.34 23.55 1.39
CA ALA A 182 -1.60 24.68 0.82
C ALA A 182 -1.19 24.47 -0.65
N ALA A 183 -0.87 23.23 -1.02
CA ALA A 183 -0.50 22.89 -2.37
C ALA A 183 -1.66 23.04 -3.38
N ALA A 184 -2.91 22.77 -2.98
CA ALA A 184 -4.06 23.04 -3.85
C ALA A 184 -4.18 24.53 -4.18
N GLU A 185 -3.97 25.39 -3.18
CA GLU A 185 -4.03 26.84 -3.36
C GLU A 185 -2.86 27.35 -4.22
N ALA A 186 -1.69 26.71 -4.12
CA ALA A 186 -0.58 26.96 -5.01
C ALA A 186 -0.90 26.59 -6.47
N ILE A 187 -1.61 25.48 -6.70
CA ILE A 187 -2.06 25.10 -8.05
C ILE A 187 -3.13 26.08 -8.56
N VAL A 188 -4.01 26.62 -7.70
CA VAL A 188 -4.93 27.72 -8.08
C VAL A 188 -4.14 28.93 -8.58
N ARG A 189 -3.06 29.33 -7.90
CA ARG A 189 -2.17 30.39 -8.40
C ARG A 189 -1.54 30.00 -9.72
N GLN A 190 -0.97 28.80 -9.81
CA GLN A 190 -0.28 28.34 -11.00
C GLN A 190 -1.21 28.36 -12.22
N LEU A 191 -2.47 27.93 -12.05
CA LEU A 191 -3.50 28.01 -13.07
C LEU A 191 -3.64 29.46 -13.57
N TYR A 192 -3.86 30.42 -12.67
CA TYR A 192 -4.02 31.83 -13.03
C TYR A 192 -2.80 32.36 -13.81
N GLU A 193 -1.59 32.10 -13.33
CA GLU A 193 -0.35 32.52 -13.98
C GLU A 193 -0.22 31.95 -15.40
N LEU A 194 -0.50 30.66 -15.58
CA LEU A 194 -0.39 30.00 -16.87
C LEU A 194 -1.41 30.53 -17.88
N VAL A 195 -2.64 30.81 -17.46
CA VAL A 195 -3.70 31.22 -18.40
C VAL A 195 -3.69 32.71 -18.73
N THR A 196 -3.13 33.55 -17.86
CA THR A 196 -3.18 35.01 -18.01
C THR A 196 -1.89 35.61 -18.58
N ARG A 197 -0.73 35.01 -18.35
CA ARG A 197 0.54 35.56 -18.81
C ARG A 197 0.71 35.48 -20.33
N LYS A 198 0.97 36.64 -20.94
CA LYS A 198 1.16 36.82 -22.40
C LYS A 198 2.62 36.80 -22.83
N ASP A 199 3.56 36.75 -21.89
CA ASP A 199 4.98 36.79 -22.21
C ASP A 199 5.48 35.54 -22.94
N CYS A 200 6.51 35.70 -23.76
CA CYS A 200 7.05 34.62 -24.57
C CYS A 200 7.57 33.44 -23.72
N ALA A 201 8.01 33.66 -22.48
CA ALA A 201 8.42 32.55 -21.62
C ALA A 201 7.22 31.66 -21.26
N ASN A 202 6.09 32.25 -20.83
CA ASN A 202 4.88 31.47 -20.57
C ASN A 202 4.33 30.79 -21.83
N GLN A 203 4.31 31.50 -22.95
CA GLN A 203 3.81 30.94 -24.21
C GLN A 203 4.66 29.76 -24.71
N ARG A 204 5.99 29.77 -24.48
CA ARG A 204 6.85 28.61 -24.75
C ARG A 204 6.51 27.42 -23.85
N ARG A 205 6.24 27.65 -22.56
CA ARG A 205 5.79 26.60 -21.62
C ARG A 205 4.53 25.91 -22.12
N LEU A 206 3.51 26.69 -22.50
CA LEU A 206 2.24 26.16 -23.03
C LEU A 206 2.42 25.48 -24.40
N LYS A 207 3.36 25.93 -25.24
CA LYS A 207 3.64 25.26 -26.52
C LYS A 207 4.32 23.90 -26.31
N ASN A 208 5.22 23.82 -25.33
CA ASN A 208 6.04 22.64 -25.10
C ASN A 208 5.34 21.56 -24.27
N LEU A 209 4.38 21.94 -23.43
CA LEU A 209 3.75 21.06 -22.45
C LEU A 209 2.21 21.06 -22.53
N ASP A 210 1.62 19.88 -22.38
CA ASP A 210 0.25 19.71 -21.92
C ASP A 210 0.29 19.51 -20.40
N LEU A 211 -0.23 20.48 -19.66
CA LEU A 211 -0.17 20.50 -18.19
C LEU A 211 -1.46 19.96 -17.59
N PHE A 212 -1.35 18.87 -16.83
CA PHE A 212 -2.42 18.20 -16.12
C PHE A 212 -2.41 18.65 -14.65
N LEU A 213 -3.41 19.43 -14.26
CA LEU A 213 -3.56 19.97 -12.92
C LEU A 213 -4.67 19.22 -12.16
N MET A 214 -4.31 18.64 -11.02
CA MET A 214 -5.26 18.02 -10.09
C MET A 214 -5.07 18.62 -8.69
N PRO A 215 -5.81 19.70 -8.35
CA PRO A 215 -5.57 20.42 -7.09
C PRO A 215 -5.96 19.64 -5.84
N VAL A 216 -6.90 18.70 -5.95
CA VAL A 216 -7.43 17.94 -4.81
C VAL A 216 -7.52 16.45 -5.16
N ARG A 217 -6.57 15.64 -4.67
CA ARG A 217 -6.63 14.17 -4.78
C ARG A 217 -7.53 13.52 -3.72
N ASN A 218 -7.59 14.09 -2.52
CA ASN A 218 -8.40 13.58 -1.41
C ASN A 218 -9.45 14.61 -0.94
N PRO A 219 -10.57 14.78 -1.66
CA PRO A 219 -11.56 15.79 -1.30
C PRO A 219 -12.28 15.47 0.02
N ASP A 220 -12.47 14.19 0.34
CA ASP A 220 -13.13 13.77 1.59
C ASP A 220 -12.30 14.11 2.81
N GLY A 221 -11.01 13.76 2.79
CA GLY A 221 -10.08 14.17 3.83
C GLY A 221 -9.96 15.69 3.90
N ARG A 222 -9.89 16.37 2.75
CA ARG A 222 -9.71 17.83 2.71
C ARG A 222 -10.82 18.58 3.42
N ASP A 223 -12.05 18.25 3.07
CA ASP A 223 -13.23 18.93 3.59
C ASP A 223 -13.47 18.59 5.07
N ASN A 224 -12.99 17.43 5.53
CA ASN A 224 -13.05 16.98 6.94
C ASN A 224 -11.77 17.27 7.76
N ASP A 225 -10.78 17.95 7.19
CA ASP A 225 -9.47 18.19 7.81
C ASP A 225 -8.75 16.91 8.29
N GLN A 226 -8.89 15.82 7.54
CA GLN A 226 -8.23 14.55 7.81
C GLN A 226 -7.12 14.30 6.79
N ARG A 227 -6.03 13.70 7.27
CA ARG A 227 -4.95 13.22 6.41
C ARG A 227 -5.45 12.12 5.46
N THR A 228 -6.33 11.25 5.96
CA THR A 228 -6.71 10.00 5.32
C THR A 228 -7.98 10.13 4.46
N SER A 229 -8.29 9.09 3.68
CA SER A 229 -9.55 8.92 2.96
C SER A 229 -10.75 8.86 3.92
N ALA A 230 -11.97 8.84 3.40
CA ALA A 230 -13.18 8.63 4.19
C ALA A 230 -13.16 7.33 5.03
N TRP A 231 -12.42 6.32 4.59
CA TRP A 231 -12.25 5.04 5.28
C TRP A 231 -11.04 4.98 6.23
N ALA A 232 -10.38 6.12 6.45
CA ALA A 232 -9.17 6.26 7.26
C ALA A 232 -7.90 5.58 6.69
N PHE A 233 -7.82 5.41 5.37
CA PHE A 233 -6.60 4.95 4.67
C PHE A 233 -5.73 6.13 4.23
N ASP A 234 -4.42 5.97 4.27
CA ASP A 234 -3.48 6.96 3.73
C ASP A 234 -3.37 6.79 2.20
N HIS A 235 -3.79 7.79 1.43
CA HIS A 235 -3.75 7.73 -0.04
C HIS A 235 -2.32 7.64 -0.58
N ASN A 236 -1.31 8.17 0.14
CA ASN A 236 0.10 8.08 -0.24
C ASN A 236 0.76 6.79 0.29
N ARG A 237 -0.03 5.79 0.67
CA ARG A 237 0.36 4.38 0.82
C ARG A 237 -0.46 3.45 -0.04
N ASP A 238 -1.56 3.97 -0.57
CA ASP A 238 -2.48 3.23 -1.40
C ASP A 238 -2.20 3.42 -2.89
N PHE A 239 -1.26 4.29 -3.28
CA PHE A 239 -1.18 4.72 -4.67
C PHE A 239 -0.82 3.58 -5.64
N GLY A 240 0.04 2.65 -5.19
CA GLY A 240 0.32 1.40 -5.92
C GLY A 240 -0.77 0.33 -5.75
N THR A 241 -1.24 0.11 -4.50
CA THR A 241 -2.16 -0.99 -4.18
C THR A 241 -3.63 -0.73 -4.55
N ARG A 242 -4.02 0.54 -4.73
CA ARG A 242 -5.29 1.01 -5.28
C ARG A 242 -6.54 0.44 -4.60
N GLN A 243 -6.50 0.30 -3.28
CA GLN A 243 -7.63 -0.10 -2.45
C GLN A 243 -8.69 1.02 -2.42
N GLN A 244 -8.28 2.29 -2.36
CA GLN A 244 -9.22 3.41 -2.29
C GLN A 244 -9.72 3.83 -3.67
N SER A 245 -10.98 4.27 -3.74
CA SER A 245 -11.65 4.65 -4.99
C SER A 245 -10.98 5.84 -5.68
N GLU A 246 -10.48 6.81 -4.92
CA GLU A 246 -9.83 8.00 -5.45
C GLU A 246 -8.61 7.61 -6.31
N ASN A 247 -7.70 6.81 -5.74
CA ASN A 247 -6.51 6.32 -6.45
C ASN A 247 -6.87 5.36 -7.59
N ARG A 248 -7.83 4.46 -7.38
CA ARG A 248 -8.28 3.50 -8.41
C ARG A 248 -8.85 4.19 -9.64
N SER A 249 -9.55 5.31 -9.46
CA SER A 249 -10.08 6.12 -10.57
C SER A 249 -9.01 6.90 -11.34
N PHE A 250 -7.91 7.24 -10.67
CA PHE A 250 -6.85 8.10 -11.22
C PHE A 250 -5.81 7.35 -12.05
N ILE A 251 -5.38 6.18 -11.60
CA ILE A 251 -4.28 5.41 -12.23
C ILE A 251 -4.50 5.13 -13.74
N PRO A 252 -5.71 4.78 -14.23
CA PRO A 252 -5.94 4.63 -15.66
C PRO A 252 -5.60 5.89 -16.49
N GLN A 253 -5.70 7.09 -15.89
CA GLN A 253 -5.35 8.35 -16.57
C GLN A 253 -3.84 8.52 -16.72
N MET A 254 -3.05 8.01 -15.78
CA MET A 254 -1.58 7.99 -15.90
C MET A 254 -1.13 7.12 -17.07
N ASN A 255 -1.83 6.02 -17.35
CA ASN A 255 -1.53 5.19 -18.53
C ASN A 255 -1.95 5.87 -19.83
N LYS A 256 -3.09 6.56 -19.82
CA LYS A 256 -3.60 7.30 -20.98
C LYS A 256 -2.74 8.52 -21.31
N TYR A 257 -2.17 9.16 -20.28
CA TYR A 257 -1.40 10.39 -20.39
C TYR A 257 -0.08 10.28 -19.61
N PRO A 258 0.89 9.48 -20.09
CA PRO A 258 2.14 9.29 -19.37
C PRO A 258 2.98 10.57 -19.37
N GLY A 259 3.20 11.11 -18.18
CA GLY A 259 3.91 12.38 -17.99
C GLY A 259 5.42 12.24 -18.00
N LEU A 260 6.11 13.30 -18.45
CA LEU A 260 7.55 13.45 -18.31
C LEU A 260 7.95 13.69 -16.84
N PHE A 261 7.10 14.38 -16.09
CA PHE A 261 7.22 14.53 -14.63
C PHE A 261 5.86 14.40 -13.96
N PHE A 262 5.89 14.11 -12.66
CA PHE A 262 4.73 14.08 -11.78
C PHE A 262 5.09 14.72 -10.44
N ILE A 263 4.39 15.78 -10.07
CA ILE A 263 4.51 16.40 -8.74
C ILE A 263 3.40 15.85 -7.83
N ASP A 264 3.80 15.29 -6.69
CA ASP A 264 2.93 15.01 -5.55
C ASP A 264 3.22 16.00 -4.42
N ALA A 265 2.38 17.02 -4.30
CA ALA A 265 2.61 18.10 -3.35
C ALA A 265 1.89 17.87 -2.01
N HIS A 266 2.68 17.98 -0.94
CA HIS A 266 2.41 17.59 0.44
C HIS A 266 2.81 18.66 1.45
N GLN A 267 2.43 18.45 2.71
CA GLN A 267 2.89 19.27 3.84
C GLN A 267 3.41 18.47 5.04
N GLN A 268 4.54 18.92 5.58
CA GLN A 268 5.23 18.33 6.72
C GLN A 268 5.25 19.24 7.95
N SER A 269 6.10 18.93 8.93
CA SER A 269 6.21 19.69 10.18
C SER A 269 6.91 21.05 10.01
N SER A 270 8.07 21.09 9.36
CA SER A 270 8.86 22.31 9.13
C SER A 270 9.73 22.22 7.86
N GLY A 271 10.22 23.36 7.37
CA GLY A 271 11.08 23.44 6.19
C GLY A 271 10.34 23.33 4.85
N TYR A 272 11.08 23.18 3.76
CA TYR A 272 10.54 22.77 2.47
C TYR A 272 11.44 21.66 1.93
N PHE A 273 10.92 20.48 1.64
CA PHE A 273 11.68 19.45 0.95
C PHE A 273 11.26 19.37 -0.52
N PHE A 274 12.27 19.27 -1.37
CA PHE A 274 12.17 18.86 -2.77
C PHE A 274 13.44 18.04 -3.10
N PRO A 275 13.44 17.22 -4.17
CA PRO A 275 14.64 16.50 -4.57
C PRO A 275 15.79 17.46 -4.95
N PRO A 276 17.07 17.13 -4.74
CA PRO A 276 17.57 15.76 -4.83
C PRO A 276 17.18 14.84 -3.66
N ASN A 277 16.84 13.60 -4.02
CA ASN A 277 16.40 12.52 -3.12
C ASN A 277 17.58 11.91 -2.36
N GLU A 278 17.25 11.34 -1.20
CA GLU A 278 18.15 10.49 -0.42
C GLU A 278 18.03 9.02 -0.88
N ASP A 279 19.07 8.22 -0.63
CA ASP A 279 19.01 6.77 -0.81
C ASP A 279 18.25 6.12 0.37
N PRO A 280 17.75 4.87 0.24
CA PRO A 280 17.72 4.09 -0.98
C PRO A 280 16.57 4.55 -1.89
N VAL A 281 16.80 4.48 -3.20
CA VAL A 281 15.75 4.53 -4.22
C VAL A 281 15.50 3.11 -4.75
N HIS A 282 14.30 2.82 -5.25
CA HIS A 282 14.03 1.46 -5.76
C HIS A 282 14.93 1.17 -6.96
N HIS A 283 15.60 0.02 -6.97
CA HIS A 283 16.64 -0.29 -7.96
C HIS A 283 16.13 -0.33 -9.40
N GLU A 284 14.84 -0.58 -9.61
CA GLU A 284 14.19 -0.57 -10.94
C GLU A 284 13.75 0.81 -11.44
N LEU A 285 14.00 1.90 -10.72
CA LEU A 285 13.76 3.23 -11.28
C LEU A 285 14.74 3.49 -12.43
N SER A 286 14.23 4.03 -13.54
CA SER A 286 15.04 4.24 -14.74
C SER A 286 16.08 5.34 -14.54
N ASP A 287 17.16 5.28 -15.32
CA ASP A 287 18.20 6.31 -15.32
C ASP A 287 17.62 7.67 -15.75
N PHE A 288 16.69 7.67 -16.72
CA PHE A 288 15.96 8.89 -17.09
C PHE A 288 15.26 9.54 -15.89
N THR A 289 14.51 8.76 -15.12
CA THR A 289 13.79 9.25 -13.93
C THR A 289 14.78 9.86 -12.94
N LEU A 290 15.79 9.09 -12.54
CA LEU A 290 16.72 9.51 -11.49
C LEU A 290 17.55 10.73 -11.94
N ASP A 291 18.06 10.76 -13.17
CA ASP A 291 18.83 11.88 -13.70
C ASP A 291 17.98 13.16 -13.84
N THR A 292 16.72 13.02 -14.27
CA THR A 292 15.84 14.18 -14.40
C THR A 292 15.56 14.81 -13.03
N ILE A 293 15.34 13.98 -12.01
CA ILE A 293 15.11 14.45 -10.64
C ILE A 293 16.39 15.05 -10.05
N GLN A 294 17.49 14.28 -10.01
CA GLN A 294 18.71 14.66 -9.28
C GLN A 294 19.53 15.72 -10.01
N ASN A 295 19.59 15.67 -11.34
CA ASN A 295 20.54 16.47 -12.13
C ASN A 295 19.89 17.60 -12.93
N THR A 296 18.55 17.62 -13.04
CA THR A 296 17.83 18.69 -13.78
C THR A 296 16.92 19.50 -12.87
N ILE A 297 15.92 18.86 -12.25
CA ILE A 297 14.89 19.57 -11.50
C ILE A 297 15.42 20.03 -10.14
N GLY A 298 16.08 19.14 -9.39
CA GLY A 298 16.57 19.47 -8.06
C GLY A 298 17.52 20.67 -8.01
N PRO A 299 18.57 20.74 -8.85
CA PRO A 299 19.46 21.89 -8.90
C PRO A 299 18.76 23.21 -9.30
N ALA A 300 17.77 23.14 -10.20
CA ALA A 300 16.98 24.31 -10.58
C ALA A 300 16.14 24.84 -9.40
N LEU A 301 15.51 23.93 -8.64
CA LEU A 301 14.77 24.29 -7.44
C LEU A 301 15.68 24.86 -6.35
N GLN A 302 16.86 24.28 -6.14
CA GLN A 302 17.85 24.82 -5.20
C GLN A 302 18.20 26.27 -5.54
N GLN A 303 18.53 26.53 -6.81
CA GLN A 303 18.83 27.88 -7.29
C GLN A 303 17.65 28.83 -7.03
N LYS A 304 16.44 28.41 -7.43
CA LYS A 304 15.24 29.23 -7.27
C LYS A 304 14.93 29.57 -5.81
N PHE A 305 15.07 28.61 -4.91
CA PHE A 305 14.82 28.84 -3.48
C PHE A 305 15.92 29.67 -2.82
N ASN A 306 17.19 29.51 -3.23
CA ASN A 306 18.28 30.39 -2.80
C ASN A 306 17.98 31.86 -3.16
N ASP A 307 17.34 32.08 -4.31
CA ASP A 307 17.05 33.42 -4.82
C ASP A 307 15.80 34.05 -4.15
N GLN A 308 14.78 33.28 -3.74
CA GLN A 308 13.45 33.84 -3.43
C GLN A 308 12.83 33.48 -2.07
N SER A 309 13.22 32.38 -1.40
CA SER A 309 12.54 31.95 -0.14
C SER A 309 13.49 31.64 1.01
N GLY A 310 14.68 31.08 0.71
CA GLY A 310 15.81 30.99 1.64
C GLY A 310 15.84 29.81 2.63
N GLN A 311 14.90 28.86 2.58
CA GLN A 311 14.96 27.62 3.40
C GLN A 311 14.38 26.40 2.67
N TYR A 312 15.22 25.40 2.42
CA TYR A 312 14.83 24.07 1.94
C TYR A 312 15.73 22.98 2.52
N GLN A 313 15.33 21.73 2.33
CA GLN A 313 16.05 20.52 2.67
C GLN A 313 16.10 19.62 1.41
N ASN A 314 17.27 19.07 1.12
CA ASN A 314 17.47 18.00 0.14
C ASN A 314 18.20 16.85 0.82
N TYR A 315 18.26 15.67 0.20
CA TYR A 315 18.93 14.50 0.78
C TYR A 315 18.46 14.21 2.22
N ASN A 316 17.18 14.49 2.50
CA ASN A 316 16.54 14.20 3.77
C ASN A 316 16.00 12.77 3.73
N SER A 317 15.81 12.13 4.90
CA SER A 317 15.17 10.81 4.99
C SER A 317 13.80 10.86 4.33
N TYR A 318 13.76 10.34 3.11
CA TYR A 318 12.65 10.41 2.19
C TYR A 318 12.57 9.07 1.44
N ASP A 319 11.39 8.70 0.93
CA ASP A 319 11.12 7.33 0.51
C ASP A 319 10.71 7.27 -0.97
N MET A 320 11.67 6.90 -1.81
CA MET A 320 11.47 6.53 -3.22
C MET A 320 11.74 5.03 -3.42
N PHE A 321 11.77 4.26 -2.32
CA PHE A 321 12.24 2.88 -2.31
C PHE A 321 11.15 1.86 -2.62
N THR A 322 9.88 2.12 -2.29
CA THR A 322 8.79 1.16 -2.51
C THR A 322 7.78 1.66 -3.56
N PRO A 323 7.13 0.79 -4.35
CA PRO A 323 6.10 1.16 -5.32
C PRO A 323 4.74 1.51 -4.68
N GLU A 324 4.73 2.45 -3.74
CA GLU A 324 3.52 2.85 -2.99
C GLU A 324 3.18 4.33 -3.07
N TYR A 325 4.16 5.18 -3.33
CA TYR A 325 4.09 6.62 -3.12
C TYR A 325 3.82 7.37 -4.42
N GLY A 326 3.34 8.61 -4.29
CA GLY A 326 3.09 9.52 -5.41
C GLY A 326 4.31 10.02 -6.16
N ASP A 327 5.52 9.61 -5.79
CA ASP A 327 6.74 9.79 -6.56
C ASP A 327 7.21 8.48 -7.23
N SER A 328 7.25 7.37 -6.49
CA SER A 328 7.76 6.09 -6.99
C SER A 328 6.79 5.42 -7.97
N VAL A 329 5.48 5.45 -7.72
CA VAL A 329 4.47 4.83 -8.61
C VAL A 329 4.42 5.54 -9.97
N PRO A 330 4.34 6.89 -10.06
CA PRO A 330 4.49 7.60 -11.32
C PRO A 330 5.80 7.31 -12.04
N SER A 331 6.89 7.21 -11.29
CA SER A 331 8.20 6.92 -11.87
C SER A 331 8.25 5.53 -12.51
N LEU A 332 7.61 4.53 -11.91
CA LEU A 332 7.58 3.16 -12.43
C LEU A 332 6.54 2.97 -13.54
N ILE A 333 5.34 3.53 -13.39
CA ILE A 333 4.24 3.33 -14.34
C ILE A 333 4.40 4.24 -15.55
N MET A 334 4.69 5.53 -15.38
CA MET A 334 4.80 6.49 -16.50
C MET A 334 6.24 6.68 -16.98
N GLY A 335 7.24 6.09 -16.32
CA GLY A 335 8.64 6.43 -16.59
C GLY A 335 8.94 7.90 -16.30
N ALA A 336 8.16 8.53 -15.42
CA ALA A 336 8.21 9.96 -15.14
C ALA A 336 9.34 10.31 -14.17
N ALA A 337 9.76 11.58 -14.15
CA ALA A 337 10.36 12.17 -12.96
C ALA A 337 9.27 12.39 -11.90
N GLY A 338 8.95 11.35 -11.12
CA GLY A 338 8.00 11.45 -10.00
C GLY A 338 8.67 12.06 -8.78
N MET A 339 8.06 13.09 -8.19
CA MET A 339 8.67 13.88 -7.13
C MET A 339 7.65 14.28 -6.07
N THR A 340 8.09 14.26 -4.82
CA THR A 340 7.33 14.78 -3.70
C THR A 340 7.87 16.11 -3.23
N TYR A 341 6.96 17.06 -3.04
CA TYR A 341 7.27 18.37 -2.45
C TYR A 341 6.60 18.51 -1.10
N GLU A 342 7.36 18.83 -0.06
CA GLU A 342 6.89 18.76 1.33
C GLU A 342 7.06 20.10 2.05
N LYS A 343 5.95 20.81 2.30
CA LYS A 343 5.98 22.13 2.94
C LYS A 343 5.65 22.09 4.43
N GLY A 344 6.54 22.64 5.25
CA GLY A 344 6.35 22.81 6.68
C GLY A 344 5.18 23.72 7.05
N VAL A 345 4.34 23.27 7.98
CA VAL A 345 3.12 23.99 8.42
C VAL A 345 3.34 25.02 9.51
N SER A 346 4.59 25.17 9.98
CA SER A 346 4.97 26.13 11.02
C SER A 346 5.04 27.58 10.55
N GLU A 347 5.03 27.82 9.23
CA GLU A 347 5.09 29.16 8.64
C GLU A 347 3.70 29.73 8.34
N ALA A 348 3.62 31.01 7.98
CA ALA A 348 2.37 31.63 7.57
C ALA A 348 1.76 30.90 6.36
N TYR A 349 0.44 30.67 6.35
CA TYR A 349 -0.23 29.88 5.32
C TYR A 349 0.04 30.39 3.90
N GLY A 350 0.10 31.71 3.70
CA GLY A 350 0.46 32.30 2.41
C GLY A 350 1.87 31.99 1.95
N LYS A 351 2.83 31.88 2.88
CA LYS A 351 4.18 31.42 2.55
C LYS A 351 4.19 29.93 2.19
N GLN A 352 3.37 29.12 2.86
CA GLN A 352 3.21 27.70 2.51
C GLN A 352 2.74 27.54 1.05
N ALA A 353 1.68 28.26 0.68
CA ALA A 353 1.16 28.26 -0.70
C ALA A 353 2.17 28.85 -1.70
N TYR A 354 2.84 29.97 -1.35
CA TYR A 354 3.83 30.61 -2.21
C TYR A 354 5.03 29.72 -2.51
N ASP A 355 5.59 29.04 -1.51
CA ASP A 355 6.74 28.17 -1.75
C ASP A 355 6.35 26.93 -2.59
N HIS A 356 5.12 26.41 -2.44
CA HIS A 356 4.61 25.39 -3.35
C HIS A 356 4.51 25.91 -4.78
N TYR A 357 3.94 27.10 -4.96
CA TYR A 357 3.85 27.75 -6.27
C TYR A 357 5.25 27.94 -6.88
N LEU A 358 6.21 28.40 -6.08
CA LEU A 358 7.60 28.61 -6.50
C LEU A 358 8.23 27.33 -7.05
N ALA A 359 8.07 26.20 -6.33
CA ALA A 359 8.61 24.92 -6.76
C ALA A 359 7.90 24.37 -8.02
N ILE A 360 6.57 24.49 -8.07
CA ILE A 360 5.78 24.05 -9.22
C ILE A 360 6.15 24.85 -10.47
N ASP A 361 6.18 26.19 -10.39
CA ASP A 361 6.49 27.05 -11.54
C ASP A 361 7.89 26.79 -12.09
N GLU A 362 8.88 26.63 -11.20
CA GLU A 362 10.26 26.36 -11.61
C GLU A 362 10.42 24.98 -12.24
N THR A 363 9.70 23.97 -11.74
CA THR A 363 9.67 22.63 -12.35
C THR A 363 9.12 22.70 -13.77
N ILE A 364 7.99 23.38 -13.97
CA ILE A 364 7.40 23.60 -15.29
C ILE A 364 8.39 24.35 -16.20
N ASN A 365 9.07 25.36 -15.66
CA ASN A 365 10.03 26.16 -16.40
C ASN A 365 11.21 25.33 -16.92
N VAL A 366 11.96 24.67 -16.02
CA VAL A 366 13.18 23.94 -16.38
C VAL A 366 12.88 22.75 -17.29
N VAL A 367 11.75 22.07 -17.08
CA VAL A 367 11.32 20.96 -17.93
C VAL A 367 10.92 21.46 -19.32
N SER A 368 10.14 22.55 -19.41
CA SER A 368 9.76 23.14 -20.69
C SER A 368 11.00 23.55 -21.51
N ASP A 369 11.98 24.19 -20.87
CA ASP A 369 13.20 24.67 -21.53
C ASP A 369 14.07 23.52 -22.06
N GLN A 370 13.99 22.36 -21.41
CA GLN A 370 14.78 21.17 -21.77
C GLN A 370 13.95 20.05 -22.42
N LYS A 371 12.71 20.35 -22.81
CA LYS A 371 11.69 19.38 -23.25
C LYS A 371 12.22 18.39 -24.29
N VAL A 372 12.90 18.87 -25.33
CA VAL A 372 13.43 18.00 -26.40
C VAL A 372 14.44 16.99 -25.85
N ARG A 373 15.38 17.44 -25.01
CA ARG A 373 16.41 16.57 -24.41
C ARG A 373 15.78 15.54 -23.48
N LEU A 374 14.90 15.99 -22.58
CA LEU A 374 14.28 15.12 -21.59
C LEU A 374 13.35 14.10 -22.26
N LEU A 375 12.52 14.53 -23.20
CA LEU A 375 11.58 13.63 -23.89
C LEU A 375 12.30 12.61 -24.77
N THR A 376 13.45 12.97 -25.36
CA THR A 376 14.31 12.01 -26.06
C THR A 376 14.71 10.87 -25.11
N LYS A 377 15.24 11.21 -23.93
CA LYS A 377 15.64 10.21 -22.92
C LYS A 377 14.45 9.42 -22.37
N TRP A 378 13.30 10.06 -22.23
CA TRP A 378 12.07 9.40 -21.83
C TRP A 378 11.60 8.36 -22.86
N VAL A 379 11.78 8.59 -24.17
CA VAL A 379 11.48 7.62 -25.23
C VAL A 379 12.45 6.43 -25.17
N GLU A 380 13.76 6.71 -25.09
CA GLU A 380 14.83 5.69 -25.07
C GLU A 380 14.66 4.67 -23.94
N GLN A 381 14.20 5.10 -22.75
CA GLN A 381 14.10 4.22 -21.58
C GLN A 381 13.19 3.00 -21.79
N TRP A 382 12.17 3.11 -22.65
CA TRP A 382 11.20 2.03 -22.85
C TRP A 382 11.77 0.89 -23.68
N GLN A 383 12.58 1.22 -24.70
CA GLN A 383 13.32 0.21 -25.46
C GLN A 383 14.42 -0.41 -24.60
N GLU A 384 15.10 0.39 -23.78
CA GLU A 384 16.06 -0.12 -22.80
C GLU A 384 15.44 -1.15 -21.86
N ALA A 385 14.24 -0.88 -21.33
CA ALA A 385 13.50 -1.80 -20.47
C ALA A 385 13.17 -3.14 -21.17
N ILE A 386 12.75 -3.09 -22.44
CA ILE A 386 12.48 -4.28 -23.27
C ILE A 386 13.75 -5.11 -23.44
N ASP A 387 14.87 -4.47 -23.79
CA ASP A 387 16.15 -5.13 -24.04
C ASP A 387 16.72 -5.77 -22.76
N GLN A 388 16.63 -5.06 -21.62
CA GLN A 388 16.97 -5.61 -20.31
C GLN A 388 16.13 -6.84 -19.98
N GLY A 389 14.81 -6.76 -20.21
CA GLY A 389 13.89 -7.85 -19.98
C GLY A 389 14.17 -9.08 -20.84
N ALA A 390 14.49 -8.90 -22.13
CA ALA A 390 14.88 -9.97 -23.04
C ALA A 390 16.18 -10.67 -22.60
N ALA A 391 17.09 -9.92 -21.99
CA ALA A 391 18.32 -10.43 -21.39
C ALA A 391 18.16 -10.97 -19.96
N CYS A 392 16.94 -10.96 -19.40
CA CYS A 392 16.64 -11.31 -18.01
C CYS A 392 17.40 -10.49 -16.95
N ASN A 393 17.76 -9.25 -17.29
CA ASN A 393 18.56 -8.36 -16.46
C ASN A 393 17.68 -7.46 -15.60
N LEU A 394 17.95 -7.45 -14.30
CA LEU A 394 17.42 -6.45 -13.37
C LEU A 394 18.33 -5.22 -13.34
N GLN A 395 17.75 -4.05 -13.08
CA GLN A 395 18.55 -2.84 -12.88
C GLN A 395 19.34 -2.98 -11.57
N PRO A 396 20.63 -2.62 -11.51
CA PRO A 396 21.39 -2.68 -10.28
C PRO A 396 20.96 -1.57 -9.31
N ASN A 397 21.18 -1.77 -8.00
CA ASN A 397 21.16 -0.67 -7.05
C ASN A 397 22.23 0.37 -7.43
N LYS A 398 21.86 1.64 -7.32
CA LYS A 398 22.73 2.81 -7.51
C LYS A 398 22.55 3.76 -6.32
N LEU A 399 23.59 4.50 -6.00
CA LEU A 399 23.52 5.58 -5.01
C LEU A 399 23.19 6.88 -5.73
N VAL A 400 22.10 7.53 -5.35
CA VAL A 400 21.69 8.84 -5.88
C VAL A 400 22.02 9.98 -4.90
N SER A 401 22.38 9.65 -3.66
CA SER A 401 22.80 10.60 -2.65
C SER A 401 24.32 10.57 -2.44
N PRO A 402 24.98 11.73 -2.26
CA PRO A 402 26.37 11.78 -1.88
C PRO A 402 26.61 11.41 -0.40
N LEU A 403 25.56 11.10 0.38
CA LEU A 403 25.67 10.75 1.81
C LEU A 403 26.06 9.29 2.05
N HIS A 404 26.07 8.47 1.01
CA HIS A 404 26.41 7.04 1.07
C HIS A 404 27.54 6.70 0.08
N ASP A 405 28.34 5.69 0.44
CA ASP A 405 29.46 5.20 -0.36
C ASP A 405 29.46 3.67 -0.56
N VAL A 406 28.52 2.95 0.08
CA VAL A 406 28.46 1.49 0.06
C VAL A 406 27.05 1.00 -0.26
N ILE A 407 26.97 0.06 -1.21
CA ILE A 407 25.78 -0.75 -1.49
C ILE A 407 25.97 -2.13 -0.87
N THR A 408 25.04 -2.53 -0.01
CA THR A 408 25.04 -3.80 0.75
C THR A 408 24.33 -4.94 0.03
N GLN A 409 23.39 -4.63 -0.87
CA GLN A 409 22.66 -5.64 -1.67
C GLN A 409 22.58 -5.22 -3.13
N GLN A 410 22.72 -6.20 -4.01
CA GLN A 410 22.50 -6.08 -5.44
C GLN A 410 21.57 -7.21 -5.89
N PRO A 411 20.80 -7.03 -6.97
CA PRO A 411 20.08 -8.13 -7.60
C PRO A 411 21.01 -9.34 -7.79
N SER A 412 20.61 -10.49 -7.25
CA SER A 412 21.50 -11.66 -7.11
C SER A 412 21.18 -12.80 -8.08
N HIS A 413 20.14 -12.65 -8.89
CA HIS A 413 19.70 -13.65 -9.85
C HIS A 413 18.97 -13.00 -11.03
N PRO A 414 19.02 -13.61 -12.23
CA PRO A 414 18.22 -13.15 -13.36
C PRO A 414 16.72 -13.37 -13.12
N VAL A 415 15.90 -12.59 -13.82
CA VAL A 415 14.45 -12.75 -13.85
C VAL A 415 13.99 -12.59 -15.30
N CYS A 416 13.56 -13.70 -15.91
CA CYS A 416 13.11 -13.73 -17.30
C CYS A 416 11.60 -13.49 -17.44
N GLY A 417 10.84 -13.77 -16.39
CA GLY A 417 9.40 -13.54 -16.33
C GLY A 417 8.75 -14.22 -15.14
N TYR A 418 7.54 -13.79 -14.82
CA TYR A 418 6.74 -14.29 -13.71
C TYR A 418 5.68 -15.28 -14.21
N PHE A 419 5.37 -16.28 -13.39
CA PHE A 419 4.31 -17.23 -13.67
C PHE A 419 3.32 -17.32 -12.51
N PHE A 420 2.03 -17.35 -12.84
CA PHE A 420 0.95 -17.52 -11.88
C PHE A 420 0.03 -18.65 -12.29
N ARG A 421 -0.16 -19.61 -11.38
CA ARG A 421 -0.99 -20.78 -11.63
C ARG A 421 -2.46 -20.40 -11.60
N ALA A 422 -3.20 -20.71 -12.65
CA ALA A 422 -4.64 -20.44 -12.71
C ALA A 422 -5.49 -21.47 -11.94
N ASP A 423 -4.88 -22.61 -11.59
CA ASP A 423 -5.49 -23.70 -10.83
C ASP A 423 -5.20 -23.63 -9.32
N GLU A 424 -4.53 -22.57 -8.85
CA GLU A 424 -4.22 -22.33 -7.45
C GLU A 424 -4.52 -20.86 -7.12
N HIS A 425 -5.15 -20.60 -5.98
CA HIS A 425 -5.50 -19.25 -5.52
C HIS A 425 -6.27 -18.42 -6.56
N SER A 426 -7.15 -19.07 -7.34
CA SER A 426 -7.66 -18.53 -8.62
C SER A 426 -8.18 -17.09 -8.52
N GLY A 427 -9.01 -16.78 -7.52
CA GLY A 427 -9.57 -15.43 -7.36
C GLY A 427 -8.54 -14.36 -7.00
N ASP A 428 -7.54 -14.72 -6.18
CA ASP A 428 -6.48 -13.79 -5.76
C ASP A 428 -5.48 -13.58 -6.91
N VAL A 429 -5.19 -14.64 -7.70
CA VAL A 429 -4.43 -14.56 -8.95
C VAL A 429 -5.14 -13.69 -9.97
N ALA A 430 -6.44 -13.91 -10.19
CA ALA A 430 -7.23 -13.12 -11.14
C ALA A 430 -7.24 -11.63 -10.79
N LYS A 431 -7.36 -11.30 -9.49
CA LYS A 431 -7.25 -9.93 -8.99
C LYS A 431 -5.89 -9.31 -9.32
N LEU A 432 -4.78 -10.01 -9.04
CA LEU A 432 -3.43 -9.54 -9.39
C LEU A 432 -3.27 -9.34 -10.91
N ILE A 433 -3.69 -10.31 -11.73
CA ILE A 433 -3.60 -10.22 -13.19
C ILE A 433 -4.40 -9.03 -13.72
N LYS A 434 -5.63 -8.83 -13.22
CA LYS A 434 -6.44 -7.66 -13.59
C LYS A 434 -5.74 -6.35 -13.24
N GLU A 435 -5.17 -6.25 -12.04
CA GLU A 435 -4.43 -5.08 -11.59
C GLU A 435 -3.21 -4.77 -12.48
N LEU A 436 -2.51 -5.79 -12.99
CA LEU A 436 -1.38 -5.65 -13.89
C LEU A 436 -1.83 -5.22 -15.31
N LEU A 437 -2.89 -5.83 -15.84
CA LEU A 437 -3.47 -5.46 -17.14
C LEU A 437 -3.93 -4.00 -17.15
N GLU A 438 -4.53 -3.52 -16.06
CA GLU A 438 -4.99 -2.13 -15.90
C GLU A 438 -3.86 -1.10 -16.02
N VAL A 439 -2.61 -1.48 -15.78
CA VAL A 439 -1.42 -0.63 -15.93
C VAL A 439 -0.61 -0.92 -17.19
N GLY A 440 -1.17 -1.71 -18.11
CA GLY A 440 -0.58 -2.00 -19.41
C GLY A 440 0.51 -3.06 -19.39
N VAL A 441 0.52 -3.94 -18.38
CA VAL A 441 1.35 -5.16 -18.42
C VAL A 441 0.70 -6.16 -19.36
N HIS A 442 1.48 -6.67 -20.31
CA HIS A 442 1.10 -7.76 -21.19
C HIS A 442 1.22 -9.09 -20.45
N VAL A 443 0.11 -9.82 -20.40
CA VAL A 443 0.00 -11.12 -19.73
C VAL A 443 -0.42 -12.16 -20.77
N TYR A 444 0.23 -13.31 -20.73
CA TYR A 444 -0.03 -14.43 -21.61
C TYR A 444 -0.51 -15.63 -20.82
N LYS A 445 -1.14 -16.58 -21.49
CA LYS A 445 -1.54 -17.87 -20.95
C LYS A 445 -0.82 -18.97 -21.72
N LEU A 446 -0.26 -19.96 -21.02
CA LEU A 446 0.34 -21.13 -21.67
C LEU A 446 -0.76 -21.98 -22.31
N ASP A 447 -0.66 -22.28 -23.61
CA ASP A 447 -1.70 -23.07 -24.31
C ASP A 447 -1.61 -24.57 -23.97
N SER A 448 -0.44 -25.02 -23.53
CA SER A 448 -0.14 -26.40 -23.15
C SER A 448 0.80 -26.44 -21.94
N ALA A 449 0.96 -27.62 -21.34
CA ALA A 449 1.89 -27.78 -20.23
C ALA A 449 3.34 -27.67 -20.70
N VAL A 450 4.18 -26.96 -19.94
CA VAL A 450 5.57 -26.65 -20.31
C VAL A 450 6.52 -27.19 -19.24
N ASN A 451 7.49 -27.99 -19.64
CA ASN A 451 8.61 -28.37 -18.77
C ASN A 451 9.65 -27.24 -18.78
N ALA A 452 9.64 -26.40 -17.74
CA ALA A 452 10.54 -25.26 -17.63
C ALA A 452 11.71 -25.57 -16.68
N THR A 453 12.92 -25.19 -17.09
CA THR A 453 14.10 -25.09 -16.22
C THR A 453 14.09 -23.74 -15.49
N GLY A 454 14.87 -23.62 -14.41
CA GLY A 454 14.95 -22.35 -13.68
C GLY A 454 13.65 -21.89 -13.00
N VAL A 455 12.70 -22.79 -12.73
CA VAL A 455 11.43 -22.47 -12.03
C VAL A 455 11.71 -22.18 -10.57
N ARG A 456 11.57 -20.91 -10.19
CA ARG A 456 11.71 -20.43 -8.82
C ARG A 456 10.34 -20.01 -8.28
N GLU A 457 9.69 -20.93 -7.56
CA GLU A 457 8.53 -20.58 -6.73
C GLU A 457 8.95 -19.58 -5.64
N PHE A 458 8.06 -18.67 -5.28
CA PHE A 458 8.33 -17.68 -4.25
C PHE A 458 8.81 -18.32 -2.95
N GLY A 459 9.92 -17.80 -2.42
CA GLY A 459 10.57 -18.29 -1.22
C GLY A 459 11.23 -19.66 -1.34
N LYS A 460 11.39 -20.23 -2.55
CA LYS A 460 12.04 -21.53 -2.80
C LYS A 460 13.24 -21.38 -3.76
N PRO A 461 14.19 -22.33 -3.77
CA PRO A 461 15.26 -22.35 -4.77
C PRO A 461 14.72 -22.73 -6.17
N ALA A 462 15.46 -22.35 -7.21
CA ALA A 462 15.12 -22.71 -8.59
C ALA A 462 15.26 -24.23 -8.84
N THR A 463 14.31 -24.80 -9.59
CA THR A 463 14.26 -26.23 -9.94
C THR A 463 13.68 -26.42 -11.34
N THR A 464 13.71 -27.63 -11.89
CA THR A 464 12.94 -27.97 -13.11
C THR A 464 11.54 -28.43 -12.72
N LYS A 465 10.50 -27.84 -13.31
CA LYS A 465 9.10 -28.20 -13.05
C LYS A 465 8.24 -28.09 -14.30
N THR A 466 7.14 -28.84 -14.32
CA THR A 466 6.09 -28.68 -15.33
C THR A 466 5.12 -27.58 -14.89
N LEU A 467 5.06 -26.50 -15.66
CA LEU A 467 4.01 -25.49 -15.57
C LEU A 467 2.77 -26.00 -16.34
N PRO A 468 1.58 -26.08 -15.74
CA PRO A 468 0.39 -26.58 -16.42
C PRO A 468 -0.06 -25.66 -17.56
N ALA A 469 -0.81 -26.23 -18.50
CA ALA A 469 -1.62 -25.46 -19.42
C ALA A 469 -2.54 -24.51 -18.65
N GLY A 470 -2.64 -23.28 -19.14
CA GLY A 470 -3.43 -22.23 -18.50
C GLY A 470 -2.72 -21.40 -17.45
N THR A 471 -1.46 -21.72 -17.09
CA THR A 471 -0.61 -20.84 -16.28
C THR A 471 -0.47 -19.48 -16.95
N PHE A 472 -0.65 -18.40 -16.19
CA PHE A 472 -0.36 -17.06 -16.67
C PHE A 472 1.15 -16.83 -16.68
N TRP A 473 1.65 -16.24 -17.76
CA TRP A 473 3.04 -15.93 -18.03
C TRP A 473 3.19 -14.44 -18.30
N ILE A 474 4.10 -13.80 -17.57
CA ILE A 474 4.40 -12.38 -17.68
C ILE A 474 5.88 -12.25 -18.03
N PRO A 475 6.24 -12.11 -19.31
CA PRO A 475 7.62 -11.98 -19.73
C PRO A 475 8.20 -10.64 -19.25
N MET A 476 9.48 -10.61 -18.89
CA MET A 476 10.16 -9.34 -18.57
C MET A 476 10.48 -8.52 -19.83
N ALA A 477 10.52 -9.15 -21.02
CA ALA A 477 10.78 -8.51 -22.31
C ALA A 477 9.60 -7.65 -22.81
N GLN A 478 9.23 -6.63 -22.02
CA GLN A 478 8.18 -5.66 -22.33
C GLN A 478 8.48 -4.33 -21.63
N SER A 479 7.89 -3.23 -22.09
CA SER A 479 8.21 -1.89 -21.58
C SER A 479 7.88 -1.69 -20.10
N GLN A 480 6.89 -2.41 -19.57
CA GLN A 480 6.51 -2.35 -18.15
C GLN A 480 7.43 -3.14 -17.20
N LYS A 481 8.58 -3.63 -17.68
CA LYS A 481 9.57 -4.41 -16.92
C LYS A 481 9.84 -3.86 -15.52
N HIS A 482 10.07 -2.55 -15.40
CA HIS A 482 10.40 -1.91 -14.13
C HIS A 482 9.26 -2.00 -13.11
N TRP A 483 8.04 -1.72 -13.53
CA TRP A 483 6.85 -1.88 -12.69
C TRP A 483 6.63 -3.35 -12.29
N ILE A 484 6.72 -4.27 -13.25
CA ILE A 484 6.55 -5.72 -13.02
C ILE A 484 7.51 -6.20 -11.93
N GLN A 485 8.80 -5.88 -12.04
CA GLN A 485 9.78 -6.27 -11.03
C GLN A 485 9.51 -5.60 -9.68
N ALA A 486 9.18 -4.31 -9.67
CA ALA A 486 8.97 -3.55 -8.44
C ALA A 486 7.82 -4.08 -7.59
N VAL A 487 6.75 -4.63 -8.20
CA VAL A 487 5.57 -5.12 -7.47
C VAL A 487 5.48 -6.64 -7.33
N LEU A 488 6.18 -7.41 -8.17
CA LEU A 488 6.15 -8.88 -8.14
C LEU A 488 7.40 -9.50 -7.52
N GLY A 489 8.51 -8.76 -7.42
CA GLY A 489 9.76 -9.25 -6.85
C GLY A 489 9.59 -9.73 -5.42
N GLU A 490 10.21 -10.86 -5.07
CA GLU A 490 10.21 -11.35 -3.69
C GLU A 490 11.19 -10.56 -2.80
N ASP A 491 12.33 -10.13 -3.35
CA ASP A 491 13.38 -9.39 -2.66
C ASP A 491 13.49 -7.98 -3.27
N PRO A 492 13.39 -6.91 -2.46
CA PRO A 492 13.53 -5.54 -2.95
C PRO A 492 15.00 -5.08 -3.02
N PHE A 493 15.96 -5.93 -2.66
CA PHE A 493 17.40 -5.66 -2.66
C PHE A 493 17.76 -4.36 -1.95
N ILE A 494 17.50 -4.28 -0.64
CA ILE A 494 17.71 -3.06 0.16
C ILE A 494 19.19 -2.65 0.13
N ALA A 495 19.51 -1.55 -0.54
CA ALA A 495 20.87 -1.09 -0.76
C ALA A 495 21.65 -0.83 0.54
N PHE A 496 21.00 -0.42 1.63
CA PHE A 496 21.60 -0.35 2.96
C PHE A 496 20.52 -0.36 4.05
N PRO A 497 20.85 -0.66 5.31
CA PRO A 497 19.86 -0.73 6.39
C PRO A 497 19.14 0.60 6.63
N TYR A 498 17.98 0.77 6.01
CA TYR A 498 17.13 1.95 6.10
C TYR A 498 15.69 1.55 6.38
N PHE A 499 15.02 2.36 7.20
CA PHE A 499 13.59 2.22 7.42
C PHE A 499 12.95 3.56 7.77
N TYR A 500 11.97 3.94 6.97
CA TYR A 500 11.21 5.18 7.12
C TYR A 500 9.73 4.90 7.47
N ASP A 501 9.10 3.92 6.81
CA ASP A 501 7.72 3.51 7.10
C ASP A 501 7.44 2.04 6.73
N VAL A 502 6.33 1.50 7.22
CA VAL A 502 5.82 0.15 6.92
C VAL A 502 5.37 0.09 5.46
N VAL A 503 6.09 -0.67 4.65
CA VAL A 503 5.94 -0.74 3.18
C VAL A 503 5.98 -2.19 2.68
N THR A 504 5.53 -2.40 1.44
CA THR A 504 5.47 -3.65 0.68
C THR A 504 5.87 -3.42 -0.79
N TRP A 505 6.67 -4.34 -1.32
CA TRP A 505 7.12 -4.40 -2.72
C TRP A 505 6.68 -5.70 -3.40
N SER A 506 5.96 -6.58 -2.70
CA SER A 506 5.58 -7.88 -3.24
C SER A 506 4.10 -8.18 -3.07
N TYR A 507 3.36 -7.79 -4.09
CA TYR A 507 1.93 -8.03 -4.25
C TYR A 507 1.55 -9.52 -4.25
N PRO A 508 2.35 -10.45 -4.83
CA PRO A 508 2.03 -11.86 -4.73
C PRO A 508 2.29 -12.45 -3.33
N LEU A 509 3.29 -11.96 -2.59
CA LEU A 509 3.53 -12.41 -1.23
C LEU A 509 2.42 -11.95 -0.28
N GLN A 510 1.94 -10.70 -0.37
CA GLN A 510 0.79 -10.21 0.43
C GLN A 510 -0.49 -11.01 0.19
N ARG A 511 -0.63 -11.59 -1.00
CA ARG A 511 -1.76 -12.46 -1.39
C ARG A 511 -1.52 -13.94 -1.06
N GLY A 512 -0.32 -14.29 -0.61
CA GLY A 512 0.05 -15.66 -0.28
C GLY A 512 -0.04 -16.61 -1.47
N LEU A 513 0.42 -16.16 -2.65
CA LEU A 513 0.37 -16.93 -3.92
C LEU A 513 1.48 -17.99 -3.98
N ALA A 514 1.49 -18.92 -3.03
CA ALA A 514 2.40 -20.05 -3.03
C ALA A 514 2.18 -20.92 -4.28
N GLY A 515 3.23 -21.60 -4.75
CA GLY A 515 3.17 -22.38 -6.00
C GLY A 515 3.34 -21.55 -7.28
N SER A 516 3.23 -20.22 -7.19
CA SER A 516 3.61 -19.26 -8.24
C SER A 516 5.01 -18.69 -8.00
N GLY A 517 5.57 -17.97 -8.98
CA GLY A 517 6.94 -17.45 -8.87
C GLY A 517 7.47 -16.82 -10.16
N PHE A 518 8.76 -17.00 -10.40
CA PHE A 518 9.45 -16.48 -11.59
C PHE A 518 10.42 -17.51 -12.19
N LEU A 519 10.79 -17.29 -13.44
CA LEU A 519 11.84 -18.06 -14.12
C LEU A 519 13.16 -17.29 -14.10
N VAL A 520 14.24 -18.01 -13.80
CA VAL A 520 15.63 -17.51 -13.93
C VAL A 520 16.24 -17.84 -15.29
N GLU A 521 15.48 -18.50 -16.16
CA GLU A 521 15.81 -18.85 -17.55
C GLU A 521 14.58 -18.57 -18.43
N ASN A 522 14.80 -18.28 -19.72
CA ASN A 522 13.68 -18.10 -20.65
C ASN A 522 12.89 -19.41 -20.83
N LEU A 523 11.60 -19.29 -21.16
CA LEU A 523 10.80 -20.45 -21.56
C LEU A 523 11.47 -21.18 -22.74
N PRO A 524 11.34 -22.51 -22.84
CA PRO A 524 11.84 -23.26 -23.98
C PRO A 524 11.33 -22.70 -25.33
N VAL A 525 12.17 -22.76 -26.35
CA VAL A 525 11.79 -22.35 -27.71
C VAL A 525 10.61 -23.18 -28.19
N GLY A 526 9.64 -22.52 -28.84
CA GLY A 526 8.45 -23.18 -29.40
C GLY A 526 7.28 -23.34 -28.44
N VAL A 527 7.39 -22.86 -27.19
CA VAL A 527 6.24 -22.73 -26.29
C VAL A 527 5.23 -21.76 -26.91
N THR A 528 3.99 -22.20 -27.06
CA THR A 528 2.90 -21.36 -27.54
C THR A 528 2.17 -20.71 -26.36
N THR A 529 1.88 -19.43 -26.51
CA THR A 529 1.16 -18.64 -25.53
C THR A 529 0.11 -17.76 -26.20
N THR A 530 -0.98 -17.51 -25.49
CA THR A 530 -2.04 -16.60 -25.92
C THR A 530 -2.06 -15.37 -25.02
N GLU A 531 -1.96 -14.17 -25.59
CA GLU A 531 -2.11 -12.93 -24.83
C GLU A 531 -3.56 -12.78 -24.33
N ILE A 532 -3.75 -12.30 -23.10
CA ILE A 532 -5.06 -12.13 -22.48
C ILE A 532 -5.36 -10.65 -22.18
N THR A 533 -6.64 -10.30 -22.22
CA THR A 533 -7.15 -8.97 -21.85
C THR A 533 -7.95 -8.98 -20.55
N ALA A 534 -8.25 -10.17 -20.02
CA ALA A 534 -8.89 -10.39 -18.74
C ALA A 534 -8.48 -11.78 -18.20
N PRO A 535 -8.45 -11.99 -16.88
CA PRO A 535 -8.14 -13.29 -16.28
C PRO A 535 -9.20 -14.35 -16.61
N ALA A 536 -10.50 -14.01 -16.47
CA ALA A 536 -11.67 -14.84 -16.82
C ALA A 536 -11.57 -16.30 -16.34
N LEU A 537 -11.30 -16.49 -15.04
CA LEU A 537 -11.18 -17.80 -14.40
C LEU A 537 -12.51 -18.34 -13.87
N GLY A 538 -13.54 -17.51 -13.75
CA GLY A 538 -14.88 -17.96 -13.39
C GLY A 538 -15.50 -18.86 -14.46
N THR A 539 -15.72 -20.14 -14.13
CA THR A 539 -16.34 -21.13 -15.02
C THR A 539 -17.26 -22.04 -14.23
N THR A 540 -18.35 -22.50 -14.83
CA THR A 540 -19.28 -23.44 -14.18
C THR A 540 -19.59 -24.66 -15.06
N PRO A 541 -19.86 -25.83 -14.46
CA PRO A 541 -20.32 -27.01 -15.18
C PRO A 541 -21.80 -26.87 -15.59
N ALA A 542 -22.37 -27.93 -16.18
CA ALA A 542 -23.81 -28.04 -16.42
C ALA A 542 -24.66 -27.89 -15.12
N PRO A 543 -25.89 -27.36 -15.21
CA PRO A 543 -26.70 -26.94 -14.05
C PRO A 543 -27.32 -28.07 -13.20
N ASP A 544 -27.08 -29.32 -13.54
CA ASP A 544 -27.70 -30.51 -12.93
C ASP A 544 -26.76 -31.35 -12.07
N ALA A 545 -25.54 -30.88 -11.78
CA ALA A 545 -24.62 -31.59 -10.89
C ALA A 545 -25.26 -31.88 -9.52
N ALA A 546 -24.95 -33.05 -8.94
CA ALA A 546 -25.41 -33.41 -7.60
C ALA A 546 -24.68 -32.60 -6.53
N VAL A 547 -23.38 -32.39 -6.72
CA VAL A 547 -22.52 -31.57 -5.87
C VAL A 547 -21.70 -30.63 -6.74
N TYR A 548 -21.59 -29.37 -6.35
CA TYR A 548 -20.63 -28.43 -6.94
C TYR A 548 -19.41 -28.31 -6.04
N ALA A 549 -18.21 -28.23 -6.62
CA ALA A 549 -16.96 -28.11 -5.88
C ALA A 549 -16.09 -26.97 -6.39
N PHE A 550 -15.48 -26.22 -5.48
CA PHE A 550 -14.51 -25.17 -5.81
C PHE A 550 -13.53 -24.95 -4.65
N ASP A 551 -12.33 -24.46 -4.97
CA ASP A 551 -11.31 -24.17 -3.97
C ASP A 551 -11.64 -22.94 -3.13
N THR A 552 -11.25 -23.00 -1.86
CA THR A 552 -11.36 -21.90 -0.90
C THR A 552 -9.98 -21.43 -0.43
N ASP A 553 -8.98 -21.67 -1.28
CA ASP A 553 -7.60 -21.22 -1.13
C ASP A 553 -7.41 -19.75 -1.53
N SER A 554 -8.49 -19.03 -1.84
CA SER A 554 -8.48 -17.59 -2.17
C SER A 554 -9.55 -16.83 -1.38
N MET A 555 -9.36 -15.51 -1.20
CA MET A 555 -10.38 -14.67 -0.57
C MET A 555 -11.68 -14.68 -1.37
N ALA A 556 -11.59 -14.68 -2.69
CA ALA A 556 -12.77 -14.73 -3.55
C ALA A 556 -13.53 -16.06 -3.42
N GLY A 557 -12.83 -17.21 -3.30
CA GLY A 557 -13.44 -18.50 -3.06
C GLY A 557 -14.17 -18.56 -1.71
N LEU A 558 -13.58 -18.02 -0.64
CA LEU A 558 -14.27 -17.90 0.65
C LEU A 558 -15.46 -16.93 0.58
N GLY A 559 -15.35 -15.83 -0.18
CA GLY A 559 -16.47 -14.93 -0.46
C GLY A 559 -17.63 -15.62 -1.17
N LEU A 560 -17.34 -16.50 -2.13
CA LEU A 560 -18.34 -17.32 -2.83
C LEU A 560 -19.10 -18.25 -1.87
N VAL A 561 -18.41 -18.83 -0.88
CA VAL A 561 -19.08 -19.62 0.18
C VAL A 561 -20.11 -18.76 0.91
N VAL A 562 -19.77 -17.53 1.28
CA VAL A 562 -20.69 -16.63 1.98
C VAL A 562 -21.86 -16.21 1.08
N ASP A 563 -21.61 -15.91 -0.20
CA ASP A 563 -22.66 -15.56 -1.17
C ASP A 563 -23.71 -16.66 -1.33
N LEU A 564 -23.25 -17.92 -1.36
CA LEU A 564 -24.09 -19.11 -1.49
C LEU A 564 -24.91 -19.37 -0.22
N LEU A 565 -24.28 -19.28 0.95
CA LEU A 565 -24.97 -19.40 2.24
C LEU A 565 -26.03 -18.29 2.40
N ASP A 566 -25.73 -17.06 1.98
CA ASP A 566 -26.68 -15.95 2.05
C ASP A 566 -27.91 -16.18 1.18
N ARG A 567 -27.75 -16.86 0.04
CA ARG A 567 -28.81 -17.25 -0.91
C ARG A 567 -29.49 -18.58 -0.59
N GLY A 568 -29.16 -19.19 0.55
CA GLY A 568 -29.84 -20.40 1.03
C GLY A 568 -29.31 -21.72 0.47
N ALA A 569 -28.15 -21.73 -0.19
CA ALA A 569 -27.49 -22.98 -0.54
C ALA A 569 -26.92 -23.67 0.71
N THR A 570 -26.96 -25.00 0.73
CA THR A 570 -26.22 -25.79 1.71
C THR A 570 -24.78 -25.98 1.23
N VAL A 571 -23.84 -25.45 2.02
CA VAL A 571 -22.40 -25.51 1.73
C VAL A 571 -21.70 -26.30 2.81
N TYR A 572 -20.86 -27.24 2.39
CA TYR A 572 -19.90 -27.95 3.22
C TYR A 572 -18.48 -27.54 2.86
N ARG A 573 -17.52 -27.82 3.74
CA ARG A 573 -16.08 -27.78 3.43
C ARG A 573 -15.45 -29.15 3.63
N SER A 574 -14.55 -29.54 2.73
CA SER A 574 -13.87 -30.83 2.78
C SER A 574 -12.90 -30.92 3.97
N GLY A 575 -12.84 -32.07 4.64
CA GLY A 575 -11.91 -32.31 5.74
C GLY A 575 -10.48 -32.61 5.30
N SER A 576 -10.25 -32.79 4.00
CA SER A 576 -8.97 -33.17 3.39
C SER A 576 -8.96 -32.74 1.92
N ALA A 577 -7.77 -32.49 1.37
CA ALA A 577 -7.57 -32.31 -0.06
C ALA A 577 -8.02 -33.54 -0.86
N PHE A 578 -8.45 -33.34 -2.11
CA PHE A 578 -8.91 -34.43 -2.99
C PHE A 578 -8.71 -34.07 -4.48
N THR A 579 -8.94 -35.02 -5.37
CA THR A 579 -8.93 -34.79 -6.82
C THR A 579 -10.20 -35.36 -7.42
N ALA A 580 -10.88 -34.58 -8.26
CA ALA A 580 -12.10 -34.96 -8.94
C ALA A 580 -12.31 -34.12 -10.20
N ALA A 581 -13.02 -34.65 -11.20
CA ALA A 581 -13.28 -33.97 -12.48
C ALA A 581 -12.01 -33.36 -13.13
N GLY A 582 -10.86 -34.06 -13.02
CA GLY A 582 -9.58 -33.61 -13.57
C GLY A 582 -8.92 -32.43 -12.84
N ARG A 583 -9.43 -32.02 -11.67
CA ARG A 583 -8.91 -30.92 -10.86
C ARG A 583 -8.52 -31.39 -9.46
N SER A 584 -7.46 -30.81 -8.92
CA SER A 584 -7.09 -30.96 -7.51
C SER A 584 -7.74 -29.86 -6.68
N PHE A 585 -8.20 -30.22 -5.49
CA PHE A 585 -8.84 -29.32 -4.55
C PHE A 585 -8.09 -29.35 -3.21
N ALA A 586 -7.84 -28.18 -2.64
CA ALA A 586 -7.17 -27.98 -1.37
C ALA A 586 -8.02 -28.48 -0.18
N THR A 587 -7.39 -28.66 0.97
CA THR A 587 -8.12 -28.97 2.21
C THR A 587 -9.07 -27.83 2.52
N GLY A 588 -10.32 -28.14 2.86
CA GLY A 588 -11.37 -27.15 3.09
C GLY A 588 -12.07 -26.64 1.84
N ALA A 589 -11.80 -27.16 0.65
CA ALA A 589 -12.57 -26.85 -0.55
C ALA A 589 -14.09 -26.94 -0.32
N ALA A 590 -14.84 -26.04 -0.94
CA ALA A 590 -16.28 -25.99 -0.79
C ALA A 590 -16.95 -27.13 -1.57
N LEU A 591 -17.94 -27.77 -0.95
CA LEU A 591 -18.80 -28.77 -1.55
C LEU A 591 -20.24 -28.30 -1.36
N VAL A 592 -20.93 -27.91 -2.44
CA VAL A 592 -22.26 -27.30 -2.39
C VAL A 592 -23.30 -28.32 -2.85
N ASP A 593 -24.38 -28.45 -2.09
CA ASP A 593 -25.49 -29.31 -2.47
C ASP A 593 -26.24 -28.74 -3.68
N GLY A 594 -26.16 -29.43 -4.82
CA GLY A 594 -26.74 -28.97 -6.07
C GLY A 594 -28.28 -28.89 -6.04
N ALA A 595 -28.97 -29.65 -5.19
CA ALA A 595 -30.42 -29.53 -5.04
C ALA A 595 -30.80 -28.18 -4.45
N THR A 596 -30.07 -27.70 -3.44
CA THR A 596 -30.33 -26.41 -2.80
C THR A 596 -30.06 -25.23 -3.73
N VAL A 597 -29.03 -25.32 -4.57
CA VAL A 597 -28.75 -24.34 -5.64
C VAL A 597 -29.94 -24.21 -6.59
N ARG A 598 -30.48 -25.34 -7.06
CA ARG A 598 -31.64 -25.37 -7.96
C ARG A 598 -32.91 -24.84 -7.30
N THR A 599 -33.20 -25.30 -6.07
CA THR A 599 -34.40 -24.87 -5.33
C THR A 599 -34.36 -23.36 -5.03
N ALA A 600 -33.20 -22.80 -4.73
CA ALA A 600 -33.03 -21.38 -4.47
C ALA A 600 -32.89 -20.52 -5.75
N GLY A 601 -32.84 -21.12 -6.94
CA GLY A 601 -32.69 -20.41 -8.22
C GLY A 601 -31.37 -19.63 -8.33
N ILE A 602 -30.29 -20.16 -7.75
CA ILE A 602 -28.99 -19.46 -7.69
C ILE A 602 -28.30 -19.53 -9.04
N ASP A 603 -27.96 -18.36 -9.59
CA ASP A 603 -27.10 -18.23 -10.76
C ASP A 603 -25.62 -18.44 -10.39
N LEU A 604 -25.19 -19.71 -10.41
CA LEU A 604 -23.80 -20.07 -10.13
C LEU A 604 -22.82 -19.48 -11.15
N ALA A 605 -23.23 -19.31 -12.41
CA ALA A 605 -22.35 -18.79 -13.46
C ALA A 605 -22.00 -17.33 -13.17
N ALA A 606 -23.00 -16.51 -12.83
CA ALA A 606 -22.79 -15.13 -12.45
C ALA A 606 -21.91 -15.00 -11.19
N LEU A 607 -22.15 -15.83 -10.16
CA LEU A 607 -21.35 -15.81 -8.93
C LEU A 607 -19.90 -16.27 -9.16
N SER A 608 -19.71 -17.34 -9.93
CA SER A 608 -18.39 -17.86 -10.31
C SER A 608 -17.58 -16.82 -11.09
N ALA A 609 -18.21 -16.16 -12.08
CA ALA A 609 -17.60 -15.07 -12.84
C ALA A 609 -17.25 -13.87 -11.95
N ALA A 610 -18.18 -13.44 -11.08
CA ALA A 610 -17.94 -12.30 -10.18
C ALA A 610 -16.82 -12.56 -9.15
N ARG A 611 -16.59 -13.82 -8.78
CA ARG A 611 -15.57 -14.25 -7.83
C ARG A 611 -14.31 -14.84 -8.50
N GLU A 612 -14.24 -14.87 -9.83
CA GLU A 612 -13.13 -15.48 -10.58
C GLU A 612 -12.73 -16.87 -10.02
N THR A 613 -13.75 -17.64 -9.66
CA THR A 613 -13.59 -18.92 -8.94
C THR A 613 -14.20 -20.05 -9.76
N PRO A 614 -13.39 -20.93 -10.37
CA PRO A 614 -13.88 -22.00 -11.23
C PRO A 614 -14.55 -23.11 -10.42
N ILE A 615 -15.78 -23.47 -10.79
CA ILE A 615 -16.60 -24.50 -10.17
C ILE A 615 -16.56 -25.78 -11.01
N ALA A 616 -16.47 -26.94 -10.35
CA ALA A 616 -16.60 -28.26 -10.95
C ALA A 616 -17.92 -28.93 -10.52
N GLY A 617 -18.47 -29.78 -11.39
CA GLY A 617 -19.65 -30.58 -11.10
C GLY A 617 -19.26 -32.00 -10.76
N LEU A 618 -19.78 -32.53 -9.65
CA LEU A 618 -19.48 -33.86 -9.13
C LEU A 618 -20.76 -34.69 -8.99
N ALA A 619 -20.63 -36.00 -9.15
CA ALA A 619 -21.73 -36.95 -8.98
C ALA A 619 -22.05 -37.25 -7.50
N SER A 620 -21.07 -37.10 -6.60
CA SER A 620 -21.19 -37.36 -5.16
C SER A 620 -20.12 -36.62 -4.36
N TYR A 621 -20.24 -36.63 -3.03
CA TYR A 621 -19.22 -36.11 -2.13
C TYR A 621 -17.98 -37.04 -2.12
N PRO A 622 -16.78 -36.56 -2.47
CA PRO A 622 -15.60 -37.43 -2.62
C PRO A 622 -14.88 -37.74 -1.31
N VAL A 623 -15.03 -36.89 -0.29
CA VAL A 623 -14.34 -36.98 1.00
C VAL A 623 -15.26 -36.60 2.16
N ALA A 624 -14.80 -36.84 3.38
CA ALA A 624 -15.49 -36.36 4.58
C ALA A 624 -15.62 -34.83 4.55
N ARG A 625 -16.74 -34.32 5.05
CA ARG A 625 -17.11 -32.91 4.91
C ARG A 625 -17.76 -32.36 6.16
N TYR A 626 -17.68 -31.05 6.34
CA TYR A 626 -18.26 -30.36 7.48
C TYR A 626 -19.29 -29.34 7.00
N LEU A 627 -20.48 -29.36 7.59
CA LEU A 627 -21.53 -28.38 7.30
C LEU A 627 -21.10 -26.99 7.79
N ILE A 628 -21.26 -25.97 6.93
CA ILE A 628 -20.94 -24.58 7.26
C ILE A 628 -22.23 -23.81 7.55
N ALA A 629 -22.23 -23.10 8.69
CA ALA A 629 -23.33 -22.22 9.05
C ALA A 629 -23.18 -20.86 8.37
N LYS A 630 -24.32 -20.25 7.98
CA LYS A 630 -24.35 -18.85 7.52
C LYS A 630 -23.76 -17.95 8.61
N PRO A 631 -22.73 -17.14 8.31
CA PRO A 631 -22.09 -16.33 9.34
C PRO A 631 -22.96 -15.14 9.74
N LYS A 632 -23.02 -14.88 11.06
CA LYS A 632 -23.46 -13.62 11.65
C LYS A 632 -22.31 -13.08 12.50
N ILE A 633 -21.66 -12.04 12.00
CA ILE A 633 -20.36 -11.55 12.47
C ILE A 633 -20.57 -10.28 13.28
N GLY A 634 -20.18 -10.32 14.56
CA GLY A 634 -20.00 -9.11 15.35
C GLY A 634 -18.62 -8.51 15.07
N LEU A 635 -18.55 -7.26 14.60
CA LEU A 635 -17.28 -6.53 14.44
C LEU A 635 -17.11 -5.55 15.60
N PHE A 636 -16.10 -5.76 16.44
CA PHE A 636 -15.93 -4.97 17.64
C PHE A 636 -15.48 -3.53 17.33
N THR A 637 -16.21 -2.55 17.88
CA THR A 637 -15.89 -1.13 17.66
C THR A 637 -14.80 -0.60 18.59
N GLY A 638 -14.55 -1.29 19.72
CA GLY A 638 -13.63 -0.84 20.76
C GLY A 638 -14.15 0.31 21.64
N GLY A 639 -15.35 0.82 21.40
CA GLY A 639 -15.95 1.95 22.11
C GLY A 639 -17.41 1.73 22.48
N THR A 640 -18.00 2.68 23.22
CA THR A 640 -19.41 2.63 23.65
C THR A 640 -20.40 3.02 22.55
N THR A 641 -19.90 3.60 21.46
CA THR A 641 -20.65 3.96 20.26
C THR A 641 -20.01 3.33 19.02
N VAL A 642 -20.76 3.27 17.93
CA VAL A 642 -20.19 2.93 16.62
C VAL A 642 -19.46 4.17 16.08
N PRO A 643 -18.16 4.07 15.72
CA PRO A 643 -17.43 5.15 15.08
C PRO A 643 -18.17 5.64 13.82
N SER A 644 -18.18 6.96 13.58
CA SER A 644 -18.67 7.48 12.29
C SER A 644 -17.87 6.83 11.18
N ASN A 645 -18.55 6.44 10.10
CA ASN A 645 -17.96 5.79 8.93
C ASN A 645 -18.87 5.97 7.71
N PRO A 646 -18.41 5.69 6.49
CA PRO A 646 -19.19 5.94 5.28
C PRO A 646 -20.52 5.17 5.19
N LEU A 647 -20.64 4.02 5.84
CA LEU A 647 -21.90 3.23 5.85
C LEU A 647 -22.85 3.68 6.97
N GLN A 648 -22.30 4.18 8.08
CA GLN A 648 -23.05 4.61 9.25
C GLN A 648 -22.47 5.93 9.77
N PRO A 649 -22.81 7.06 9.13
CA PRO A 649 -22.28 8.37 9.51
C PRO A 649 -22.72 8.79 10.91
N GLY A 650 -23.89 8.32 11.37
CA GLY A 650 -24.48 8.74 12.65
C GLY A 650 -24.76 10.25 12.62
N THR A 651 -24.23 10.98 13.60
CA THR A 651 -24.23 12.45 13.63
C THR A 651 -22.95 13.08 13.04
N GLY A 652 -22.03 12.26 12.54
CA GLY A 652 -20.78 12.70 11.92
C GLY A 652 -20.93 12.95 10.42
N THR A 653 -19.81 13.21 9.74
CA THR A 653 -19.76 13.51 8.30
C THR A 653 -19.63 12.27 7.41
N GLY A 654 -19.58 11.07 8.02
CA GLY A 654 -19.22 9.81 7.35
C GLY A 654 -17.71 9.57 7.28
N GLN A 655 -16.89 10.52 7.73
CA GLN A 655 -15.44 10.34 7.88
C GLN A 655 -15.13 9.36 9.01
N CYS A 656 -14.33 8.33 8.72
CA CYS A 656 -13.92 7.33 9.70
C CYS A 656 -13.15 7.94 10.88
N THR A 657 -13.58 7.60 12.10
CA THR A 657 -12.95 8.05 13.36
C THR A 657 -12.18 6.96 14.11
N SER A 658 -12.11 5.74 13.57
CA SER A 658 -11.36 4.62 14.15
C SER A 658 -10.69 3.79 13.04
N THR A 659 -9.36 3.87 12.93
CA THR A 659 -8.60 3.19 11.87
C THR A 659 -8.79 1.67 11.89
N SER A 660 -8.53 1.00 13.02
CA SER A 660 -8.59 -0.49 13.05
C SER A 660 -9.98 -1.06 12.80
N PHE A 661 -11.03 -0.39 13.29
CA PHE A 661 -12.41 -0.77 13.01
C PHE A 661 -12.76 -0.50 11.54
N CYS A 662 -12.41 0.66 11.00
CA CYS A 662 -12.73 1.02 9.62
C CYS A 662 -11.94 0.21 8.60
N GLU A 663 -10.68 -0.14 8.84
CA GLU A 663 -9.91 -1.04 7.98
C GLU A 663 -10.58 -2.41 7.86
N ALA A 664 -11.00 -2.99 9.01
CA ALA A 664 -11.70 -4.26 9.02
C ALA A 664 -13.08 -4.16 8.35
N LEU A 665 -13.84 -3.11 8.63
CA LEU A 665 -15.16 -2.89 8.03
C LEU A 665 -15.05 -2.68 6.51
N PHE A 666 -14.12 -1.84 6.06
CA PHE A 666 -13.82 -1.62 4.65
C PHE A 666 -13.41 -2.91 3.95
N THR A 667 -12.49 -3.66 4.54
CA THR A 667 -12.00 -4.92 3.95
C THR A 667 -13.15 -5.89 3.74
N LEU A 668 -13.92 -6.17 4.80
CA LEU A 668 -14.99 -7.15 4.73
C LEU A 668 -16.17 -6.70 3.83
N THR A 669 -16.53 -5.42 3.82
CA THR A 669 -17.73 -4.93 3.11
C THR A 669 -17.46 -4.36 1.72
N GLN A 670 -16.37 -3.62 1.53
CA GLN A 670 -16.07 -2.90 0.30
C GLN A 670 -15.08 -3.66 -0.60
N LYS A 671 -13.99 -4.15 -0.01
CA LYS A 671 -12.96 -4.91 -0.75
C LYS A 671 -13.44 -6.32 -1.08
N ASP A 672 -13.83 -7.08 -0.05
CA ASP A 672 -14.20 -8.51 -0.18
C ASP A 672 -15.69 -8.71 -0.49
N LYS A 673 -16.48 -7.64 -0.38
CA LYS A 673 -17.91 -7.64 -0.72
C LYS A 673 -18.68 -8.75 -0.02
N LEU A 674 -18.41 -8.99 1.26
CA LEU A 674 -19.28 -9.84 2.06
C LEU A 674 -20.65 -9.15 2.24
N PRO A 675 -21.75 -9.90 2.32
CA PRO A 675 -23.07 -9.32 2.54
C PRO A 675 -23.07 -8.45 3.79
N ALA A 676 -23.46 -7.17 3.65
CA ALA A 676 -23.48 -6.23 4.77
C ALA A 676 -24.41 -6.71 5.91
N SER A 677 -25.43 -7.51 5.58
CA SER A 677 -26.32 -8.18 6.54
C SER A 677 -25.59 -9.17 7.47
N ALA A 678 -24.44 -9.68 7.06
CA ALA A 678 -23.64 -10.60 7.85
C ALA A 678 -22.74 -9.88 8.87
N ILE A 679 -22.53 -8.57 8.75
CA ILE A 679 -21.55 -7.82 9.56
C ILE A 679 -22.27 -6.77 10.39
N VAL A 680 -22.22 -6.89 11.70
CA VAL A 680 -22.86 -5.96 12.64
C VAL A 680 -21.81 -5.37 13.58
N PRO A 681 -21.66 -4.04 13.64
CA PRO A 681 -20.81 -3.40 14.65
C PRO A 681 -21.30 -3.69 16.07
N ILE A 682 -20.39 -4.11 16.95
CA ILE A 682 -20.67 -4.39 18.36
C ILE A 682 -19.88 -3.44 19.25
N THR A 683 -20.60 -2.61 20.00
CA THR A 683 -20.03 -1.70 21.01
C THR A 683 -19.62 -2.43 22.29
N THR A 684 -18.80 -1.80 23.11
CA THR A 684 -18.45 -2.29 24.45
C THR A 684 -19.69 -2.47 25.33
N THR A 685 -20.67 -1.58 25.20
CA THR A 685 -21.95 -1.64 25.94
C THR A 685 -22.76 -2.87 25.54
N GLN A 686 -22.93 -3.10 24.23
CA GLN A 686 -23.66 -4.26 23.71
C GLN A 686 -22.96 -5.57 24.08
N LEU A 687 -21.63 -5.62 23.94
CA LEU A 687 -20.85 -6.79 24.37
C LEU A 687 -21.08 -7.09 25.85
N ALA A 688 -20.97 -6.09 26.73
CA ALA A 688 -21.18 -6.26 28.17
C ALA A 688 -22.61 -6.69 28.54
N ALA A 689 -23.60 -6.35 27.70
CA ALA A 689 -24.99 -6.78 27.85
C ALA A 689 -25.25 -8.23 27.36
N GLY A 690 -24.25 -8.91 26.81
CA GLY A 690 -24.39 -10.29 26.32
C GLY A 690 -24.91 -10.41 24.89
N GLU A 691 -24.85 -9.31 24.11
CA GLU A 691 -25.45 -9.23 22.77
C GLU A 691 -24.96 -10.31 21.80
N LEU A 692 -23.72 -10.79 21.95
CA LEU A 692 -23.19 -11.87 21.12
C LEU A 692 -24.00 -13.17 21.22
N VAL A 693 -24.52 -13.47 22.42
CA VAL A 693 -25.33 -14.68 22.67
C VAL A 693 -26.80 -14.40 22.36
N THR A 694 -27.37 -13.32 22.89
CA THR A 694 -28.80 -12.99 22.70
C THR A 694 -29.12 -12.69 21.23
N GLY A 695 -28.19 -12.05 20.52
CA GLY A 695 -28.28 -11.80 19.09
C GLY A 695 -27.88 -12.98 18.21
N GLN A 696 -27.55 -14.15 18.77
CA GLN A 696 -27.20 -15.37 18.03
C GLN A 696 -26.08 -15.17 17.00
N TYR A 697 -25.01 -14.47 17.40
CA TYR A 697 -23.84 -14.30 16.55
C TYR A 697 -23.13 -15.65 16.39
N THR A 698 -22.50 -15.89 15.24
CA THR A 698 -21.70 -17.10 15.00
C THR A 698 -20.21 -16.84 15.16
N ALA A 699 -19.79 -15.58 14.96
CA ALA A 699 -18.40 -15.14 15.09
C ALA A 699 -18.31 -13.70 15.62
N PHE A 700 -17.18 -13.40 16.27
CA PHE A 700 -16.86 -12.08 16.80
C PHE A 700 -15.42 -11.71 16.45
N ILE A 701 -15.25 -10.69 15.62
CA ILE A 701 -13.95 -10.17 15.17
C ILE A 701 -13.58 -8.97 16.04
N ASN A 702 -12.43 -9.04 16.69
CA ASN A 702 -11.81 -7.94 17.41
C ASN A 702 -10.52 -7.51 16.68
N PRO A 703 -10.54 -6.37 15.96
CA PRO A 703 -9.41 -5.88 15.16
C PRO A 703 -8.32 -5.20 16.02
N GLY A 704 -8.08 -5.66 17.25
CA GLY A 704 -6.96 -5.23 18.08
C GLY A 704 -7.28 -4.35 19.28
N SER A 705 -8.54 -4.17 19.65
CA SER A 705 -8.93 -3.45 20.86
C SER A 705 -8.87 -4.34 22.10
N THR A 706 -8.57 -3.78 23.27
CA THR A 706 -8.53 -4.52 24.53
C THR A 706 -9.89 -4.50 25.23
N ILE A 707 -10.47 -5.68 25.47
CA ILE A 707 -11.62 -5.87 26.36
C ILE A 707 -11.07 -6.12 27.77
N ALA A 708 -11.34 -5.20 28.69
CA ALA A 708 -10.92 -5.33 30.09
C ALA A 708 -11.64 -6.48 30.79
N ALA A 709 -11.00 -7.07 31.81
CA ALA A 709 -11.65 -8.02 32.68
C ALA A 709 -12.88 -7.39 33.36
N GLY A 710 -13.99 -8.12 33.43
CA GLY A 710 -15.29 -7.62 33.86
C GLY A 710 -16.43 -8.20 33.03
N THR A 711 -17.55 -7.49 32.97
CA THR A 711 -18.78 -7.94 32.29
C THR A 711 -18.57 -8.26 30.82
N GLY A 712 -17.87 -7.41 30.06
CA GLY A 712 -17.57 -7.65 28.65
C GLY A 712 -16.70 -8.89 28.42
N ALA A 713 -15.68 -9.11 29.26
CA ALA A 713 -14.84 -10.32 29.18
C ALA A 713 -15.61 -11.58 29.58
N SER A 714 -16.49 -11.52 30.58
CA SER A 714 -17.38 -12.62 30.95
C SER A 714 -18.39 -12.94 29.83
N ALA A 715 -18.94 -11.93 29.17
CA ALA A 715 -19.83 -12.12 28.03
C ALA A 715 -19.11 -12.75 26.84
N LEU A 716 -17.87 -12.33 26.56
CA LEU A 716 -17.01 -12.96 25.56
C LEU A 716 -16.71 -14.43 25.91
N GLN A 717 -16.39 -14.72 27.19
CA GLN A 717 -16.16 -16.10 27.64
C GLN A 717 -17.40 -16.98 27.45
N ALA A 718 -18.58 -16.46 27.82
CA ALA A 718 -19.84 -17.18 27.65
C ALA A 718 -20.14 -17.46 26.17
N PHE A 719 -19.94 -16.47 25.30
CA PHE A 719 -20.09 -16.62 23.86
C PHE A 719 -19.21 -17.73 23.29
N VAL A 720 -17.90 -17.73 23.60
CA VAL A 720 -16.98 -18.75 23.10
C VAL A 720 -17.28 -20.12 23.71
N ASN A 721 -17.53 -20.21 25.02
CA ASN A 721 -17.90 -21.48 25.67
C ASN A 721 -19.14 -22.12 25.03
N GLY A 722 -20.10 -21.28 24.61
CA GLY A 722 -21.36 -21.66 23.96
C GLY A 722 -21.29 -21.89 22.43
N GLY A 723 -20.10 -21.89 21.84
CA GLY A 723 -19.90 -22.31 20.44
C GLY A 723 -19.47 -21.19 19.51
N GLY A 724 -19.39 -19.97 20.04
CA GLY A 724 -18.94 -18.79 19.32
C GLY A 724 -17.49 -18.88 18.88
N ARG A 725 -17.20 -18.21 17.75
CA ARG A 725 -15.85 -18.12 17.18
C ARG A 725 -15.29 -16.73 17.45
N TYR A 726 -14.25 -16.65 18.28
CA TYR A 726 -13.55 -15.39 18.52
C TYR A 726 -12.34 -15.26 17.60
N VAL A 727 -12.19 -14.13 16.92
CA VAL A 727 -10.98 -13.78 16.15
C VAL A 727 -10.38 -12.52 16.74
N GLY A 728 -9.22 -12.66 17.41
CA GLY A 728 -8.51 -11.57 18.06
C GLY A 728 -7.17 -11.30 17.40
N SER A 729 -6.97 -10.08 16.94
CA SER A 729 -5.73 -9.65 16.28
C SER A 729 -4.88 -8.78 17.20
N ASN A 730 -3.57 -8.69 16.94
CA ASN A 730 -2.64 -7.84 17.68
C ASN A 730 -2.63 -8.07 19.22
N ALA A 731 -1.88 -7.23 19.93
CA ALA A 731 -1.77 -7.34 21.39
C ALA A 731 -3.12 -7.18 22.11
N GLY A 732 -4.02 -6.32 21.60
CA GLY A 732 -5.31 -6.07 22.24
C GLY A 732 -6.31 -7.21 22.10
N GLY A 733 -6.40 -7.83 20.93
CA GLY A 733 -7.25 -9.01 20.73
C GLY A 733 -6.78 -10.20 21.57
N VAL A 734 -5.47 -10.45 21.59
CA VAL A 734 -4.88 -11.52 22.42
C VAL A 734 -5.07 -11.24 23.91
N THR A 735 -4.91 -9.98 24.36
CA THR A 735 -5.21 -9.59 25.75
C THR A 735 -6.68 -9.82 26.09
N SER A 736 -7.60 -9.53 25.18
CA SER A 736 -9.04 -9.73 25.40
C SER A 736 -9.38 -11.19 25.68
N ALA A 737 -8.84 -12.13 24.90
CA ALA A 737 -9.04 -13.55 25.12
C ALA A 737 -8.47 -14.01 26.48
N ARG A 738 -7.29 -13.52 26.87
CA ARG A 738 -6.70 -13.81 28.19
C ARG A 738 -7.53 -13.24 29.34
N ASN A 739 -7.99 -11.99 29.20
CA ASN A 739 -8.82 -11.35 30.21
C ASN A 739 -10.12 -12.14 30.43
N ALA A 740 -10.70 -12.67 29.35
CA ALA A 740 -11.86 -13.55 29.35
C ALA A 740 -11.55 -14.99 29.81
N GLY A 741 -10.31 -15.33 30.16
CA GLY A 741 -9.93 -16.67 30.59
C GLY A 741 -10.02 -17.74 29.49
N ILE A 742 -10.11 -17.34 28.21
CA ILE A 742 -10.23 -18.25 27.06
C ILE A 742 -8.88 -18.90 26.73
N THR A 743 -7.78 -18.20 27.00
CA THR A 743 -6.43 -18.61 26.63
C THR A 743 -5.43 -18.35 27.75
N GLN A 744 -4.36 -19.15 27.78
CA GLN A 744 -3.14 -18.89 28.57
C GLN A 744 -1.95 -18.45 27.69
N LEU A 745 -2.18 -18.24 26.39
CA LEU A 745 -1.14 -17.87 25.43
C LEU A 745 -0.49 -16.55 25.85
N ASN A 746 0.81 -16.63 26.13
CA ASN A 746 1.65 -15.50 26.45
C ASN A 746 2.49 -15.08 25.25
N THR A 747 3.13 -13.92 25.42
CA THR A 747 4.09 -13.42 24.46
C THR A 747 5.49 -13.45 25.05
N VAL A 748 6.48 -13.57 24.19
CA VAL A 748 7.87 -13.36 24.55
C VAL A 748 8.38 -12.04 23.98
N ASN A 749 9.45 -11.52 24.59
CA ASN A 749 10.25 -10.46 24.01
C ASN A 749 11.57 -11.08 23.54
N LEU A 750 11.81 -11.11 22.22
CA LEU A 750 12.94 -11.81 21.62
C LEU A 750 14.25 -11.02 21.68
N SER A 751 14.18 -9.70 21.55
CA SER A 751 15.27 -8.75 21.74
C SER A 751 14.73 -7.33 21.55
N PRO A 752 15.24 -6.30 22.25
CA PRO A 752 14.91 -4.90 21.97
C PRO A 752 15.49 -4.41 20.63
N THR A 753 16.24 -5.25 19.91
CA THR A 753 16.89 -4.93 18.63
C THR A 753 16.25 -5.62 17.44
N ILE A 754 15.11 -6.33 17.62
CA ILE A 754 14.33 -6.81 16.49
C ILE A 754 13.60 -5.62 15.87
N THR A 755 13.89 -5.35 14.61
CA THR A 755 13.17 -4.36 13.81
C THR A 755 12.66 -5.08 12.58
N THR A 756 11.34 -5.22 12.46
CA THR A 756 10.68 -5.94 11.36
C THR A 756 9.40 -5.25 10.83
N PRO A 757 9.38 -3.93 10.70
CA PRO A 757 8.22 -3.24 10.18
C PRO A 757 8.12 -3.48 8.67
N GLY A 758 6.99 -3.99 8.20
CA GLY A 758 6.77 -4.31 6.79
C GLY A 758 7.59 -5.50 6.26
N THR A 759 8.18 -6.30 7.14
CA THR A 759 8.91 -7.50 6.71
C THR A 759 7.95 -8.65 6.44
N GLU A 760 8.13 -9.29 5.29
CA GLU A 760 7.45 -10.53 4.94
C GLU A 760 8.32 -11.73 5.37
N TYR A 761 7.71 -12.77 5.93
CA TYR A 761 8.40 -14.01 6.29
C TYR A 761 7.82 -15.17 5.52
N SER A 762 8.68 -16.10 5.06
CA SER A 762 8.22 -17.45 4.76
C SER A 762 7.49 -18.03 5.98
N ALA A 763 6.47 -18.85 5.79
CA ALA A 763 5.69 -19.39 6.89
C ALA A 763 5.37 -20.88 6.71
N GLU A 764 5.26 -21.58 7.83
CA GLU A 764 4.80 -22.97 7.88
C GLU A 764 3.36 -23.01 8.38
N TYR A 765 2.46 -23.52 7.54
CA TYR A 765 1.03 -23.67 7.84
C TYR A 765 0.66 -25.12 8.10
N THR A 766 -0.37 -25.33 8.92
CA THR A 766 -0.99 -26.65 9.10
C THR A 766 -2.47 -26.63 8.75
N THR A 767 -2.93 -27.65 8.04
CA THR A 767 -4.34 -27.88 7.70
C THR A 767 -5.08 -28.68 8.78
N ALA A 768 -4.41 -29.03 9.89
CA ALA A 768 -5.03 -29.71 11.03
C ALA A 768 -6.06 -28.82 11.77
N SER A 769 -6.00 -27.50 11.56
CA SER A 769 -7.03 -26.56 11.98
C SER A 769 -7.79 -26.03 10.76
N PRO A 770 -9.13 -25.85 10.85
CA PRO A 770 -9.91 -25.18 9.81
C PRO A 770 -9.43 -23.76 9.47
N VAL A 771 -8.72 -23.11 10.39
CA VAL A 771 -8.12 -21.78 10.16
C VAL A 771 -7.07 -21.84 9.05
N GLY A 772 -6.32 -22.95 8.95
CA GLY A 772 -5.27 -23.16 7.95
C GLY A 772 -5.71 -23.89 6.68
N TRP A 773 -7.02 -24.14 6.50
CA TRP A 773 -7.55 -24.73 5.27
C TRP A 773 -7.34 -23.81 4.06
N GLY A 774 -6.92 -24.37 2.93
CA GLY A 774 -6.52 -23.61 1.73
C GLY A 774 -5.06 -23.16 1.72
N PHE A 775 -4.29 -23.41 2.79
CA PHE A 775 -2.85 -23.13 2.85
C PHE A 775 -2.00 -24.39 2.60
N ASP A 776 -2.53 -25.40 1.92
CA ASP A 776 -1.84 -26.65 1.60
C ASP A 776 -0.52 -26.43 0.84
N ARG A 777 -0.42 -25.33 0.07
CA ARG A 777 0.80 -24.91 -0.66
C ARG A 777 1.75 -24.04 0.16
N GLY A 778 1.36 -23.61 1.35
CA GLY A 778 2.06 -22.65 2.19
C GLY A 778 1.55 -21.22 2.03
N GLY A 779 2.32 -20.27 2.55
CA GLY A 779 2.01 -18.83 2.51
C GLY A 779 3.11 -18.04 3.22
N PHE A 780 2.81 -16.80 3.55
CA PHE A 780 3.75 -15.86 4.17
C PHE A 780 3.11 -15.15 5.37
N ILE A 781 3.95 -14.57 6.23
CA ILE A 781 3.50 -13.76 7.36
C ILE A 781 4.10 -12.36 7.22
N TYR A 782 3.23 -11.37 7.11
CA TYR A 782 3.60 -9.97 7.11
C TYR A 782 3.56 -9.37 8.52
N ARG A 783 4.64 -8.73 8.96
CA ARG A 783 4.67 -7.99 10.22
C ARG A 783 4.40 -6.51 9.97
N ASP A 784 3.18 -6.06 10.28
CA ASP A 784 2.77 -4.65 10.16
C ASP A 784 3.44 -3.72 11.19
N ALA A 785 4.07 -4.28 12.23
CA ALA A 785 4.86 -3.51 13.18
C ALA A 785 5.99 -4.34 13.81
N SER A 786 7.12 -3.70 14.11
CA SER A 786 8.15 -4.31 14.97
C SER A 786 7.61 -4.73 16.33
N SER A 787 6.59 -4.03 16.83
CA SER A 787 5.93 -4.28 18.12
C SER A 787 4.83 -5.34 18.05
N ASN A 788 4.56 -5.96 16.89
CA ASN A 788 3.60 -7.06 16.79
C ASN A 788 3.95 -8.14 17.83
N PRO A 789 2.98 -8.62 18.64
CA PRO A 789 3.23 -9.63 19.66
C PRO A 789 3.88 -10.89 19.05
N VAL A 790 4.85 -11.44 19.77
CA VAL A 790 5.46 -12.72 19.44
C VAL A 790 4.96 -13.74 20.44
N PHE A 791 4.28 -14.79 20.00
CA PHE A 791 3.74 -15.80 20.90
C PHE A 791 4.82 -16.68 21.51
N ASP A 792 4.63 -17.04 22.77
CA ASP A 792 5.47 -17.99 23.49
C ASP A 792 5.02 -19.42 23.17
N PRO A 793 5.81 -20.21 22.42
CA PRO A 793 5.46 -21.60 22.11
C PRO A 793 5.18 -22.42 23.36
N ALA A 794 5.85 -22.14 24.48
CA ALA A 794 5.69 -22.88 25.73
C ALA A 794 4.31 -22.69 26.39
N THR A 795 3.53 -21.70 25.93
CA THR A 795 2.22 -21.36 26.51
C THR A 795 1.04 -21.63 25.58
N VAL A 796 1.29 -22.25 24.42
CA VAL A 796 0.23 -22.69 23.49
C VAL A 796 -0.63 -23.79 24.13
N GLY A 797 -0.05 -24.62 25.00
CA GLY A 797 -0.77 -25.70 25.67
C GLY A 797 -1.35 -26.71 24.66
N THR A 798 -2.64 -27.00 24.76
CA THR A 798 -3.37 -27.90 23.85
C THR A 798 -3.88 -27.20 22.58
N GLY A 799 -3.51 -25.93 22.36
CA GLY A 799 -3.85 -25.20 21.14
C GLY A 799 -3.10 -25.70 19.92
N THR A 800 -3.61 -25.33 18.74
CA THR A 800 -2.95 -25.60 17.46
C THR A 800 -2.19 -24.36 17.01
N VAL A 801 -0.90 -24.51 16.72
CA VAL A 801 -0.14 -23.48 15.99
C VAL A 801 -0.54 -23.61 14.53
N VAL A 802 -1.35 -22.68 14.04
CA VAL A 802 -1.88 -22.70 12.67
C VAL A 802 -0.83 -22.24 11.66
N ALA A 803 -0.07 -21.21 12.05
CA ALA A 803 1.02 -20.66 11.25
C ALA A 803 2.21 -20.33 12.15
N ALA A 804 3.41 -20.71 11.72
CA ALA A 804 4.67 -20.37 12.36
C ALA A 804 5.61 -19.64 11.40
N TYR A 805 6.45 -18.74 11.93
CA TYR A 805 7.48 -18.06 11.15
C TYR A 805 8.50 -19.07 10.61
N GLY A 806 8.80 -19.01 9.32
CA GLY A 806 9.86 -19.77 8.67
C GLY A 806 11.23 -19.12 8.85
N THR A 807 12.19 -19.52 8.02
CA THR A 807 13.62 -19.15 8.14
C THR A 807 14.07 -18.08 7.14
N ARG A 808 13.17 -17.60 6.27
CA ARG A 808 13.44 -16.53 5.30
C ARG A 808 12.61 -15.31 5.63
N ALA A 809 13.22 -14.15 5.43
CA ALA A 809 12.57 -12.85 5.52
C ALA A 809 12.88 -12.08 4.24
N PHE A 810 11.90 -11.33 3.78
CA PHE A 810 12.01 -10.44 2.63
C PHE A 810 11.82 -9.01 3.13
N GLY A 811 12.69 -8.12 2.67
CA GLY A 811 12.68 -6.73 3.08
C GLY A 811 13.47 -6.39 4.33
N TYR A 812 13.13 -5.24 4.92
CA TYR A 812 13.91 -4.66 6.00
C TYR A 812 13.70 -5.45 7.28
N GLN A 813 14.74 -6.16 7.73
CA GLN A 813 14.78 -6.74 9.06
C GLN A 813 16.13 -6.56 9.74
N VAL A 814 16.08 -6.46 11.06
CA VAL A 814 17.25 -6.45 11.93
C VAL A 814 17.05 -7.50 13.02
N ASN A 815 18.03 -8.39 13.19
CA ASN A 815 18.06 -9.41 14.24
C ASN A 815 16.82 -10.33 14.32
N SER A 816 16.08 -10.54 13.23
CA SER A 816 14.81 -11.28 13.30
C SER A 816 14.91 -12.76 12.96
N LEU A 817 15.93 -13.17 12.17
CA LEU A 817 16.16 -14.55 11.73
C LEU A 817 17.26 -15.26 12.53
N GLY A 818 17.08 -16.56 12.80
CA GLY A 818 18.02 -17.46 13.47
C GLY A 818 17.55 -17.96 14.84
N ALA A 819 18.32 -18.87 15.43
CA ALA A 819 17.98 -19.54 16.70
C ALA A 819 17.61 -18.54 17.82
N GLY A 820 16.46 -18.77 18.46
CA GLY A 820 15.95 -17.95 19.55
C GLY A 820 15.20 -16.69 19.13
N LYS A 821 15.15 -16.38 17.82
CA LYS A 821 14.43 -15.22 17.27
C LYS A 821 13.03 -15.63 16.75
N LEU A 822 12.58 -15.17 15.58
CA LEU A 822 11.23 -15.45 15.09
C LEU A 822 11.08 -16.88 14.57
N ASP A 823 12.12 -17.48 14.00
CA ASP A 823 12.10 -18.81 13.39
C ASP A 823 11.37 -19.87 14.26
N GLY A 824 10.40 -20.56 13.65
CA GLY A 824 9.57 -21.60 14.26
C GLY A 824 8.55 -21.12 15.28
N ARG A 825 8.46 -19.81 15.56
CA ARG A 825 7.52 -19.30 16.57
C ARG A 825 6.11 -19.17 16.01
N PRO A 826 5.08 -19.41 16.85
CA PRO A 826 3.69 -19.21 16.45
C PRO A 826 3.42 -17.75 16.08
N ALA A 827 2.80 -17.55 14.92
CA ALA A 827 2.24 -16.29 14.48
C ALA A 827 0.71 -16.29 14.53
N VAL A 828 0.10 -17.48 14.36
CA VAL A 828 -1.34 -17.69 14.48
C VAL A 828 -1.60 -18.94 15.32
N VAL A 829 -2.45 -18.82 16.34
CA VAL A 829 -2.80 -19.91 17.26
C VAL A 829 -4.32 -20.03 17.35
N GLU A 830 -4.82 -21.26 17.26
CA GLU A 830 -6.21 -21.60 17.55
C GLU A 830 -6.29 -22.37 18.88
N GLN A 831 -7.23 -21.99 19.75
CA GLN A 831 -7.51 -22.69 21.00
C GLN A 831 -9.01 -22.87 21.21
N ARG A 832 -9.40 -23.96 21.87
CA ARG A 832 -10.79 -24.27 22.19
C ARG A 832 -11.14 -23.86 23.62
N LEU A 833 -12.38 -23.45 23.82
CA LEU A 833 -13.01 -23.31 25.14
C LEU A 833 -14.47 -23.77 25.00
N GLY A 834 -14.84 -24.83 25.74
CA GLY A 834 -16.14 -25.48 25.58
C GLY A 834 -16.39 -25.91 24.13
N SER A 835 -17.56 -25.54 23.63
CA SER A 835 -17.99 -25.86 22.26
C SER A 835 -17.37 -24.95 21.19
N GLY A 836 -16.83 -23.78 21.57
CA GLY A 836 -16.30 -22.79 20.63
C GLY A 836 -14.78 -22.75 20.55
N ARG A 837 -14.29 -21.68 19.91
CA ARG A 837 -12.88 -21.52 19.55
C ARG A 837 -12.44 -20.06 19.52
N ALA A 838 -11.16 -19.84 19.76
CA ALA A 838 -10.49 -18.55 19.65
C ALA A 838 -9.29 -18.67 18.70
N THR A 839 -9.27 -17.84 17.66
CA THR A 839 -8.15 -17.65 16.75
C THR A 839 -7.43 -16.36 17.13
N LEU A 840 -6.14 -16.47 17.39
CA LEU A 840 -5.29 -15.39 17.89
C LEU A 840 -4.20 -15.10 16.87
N LEU A 841 -4.23 -13.91 16.26
CA LEU A 841 -3.26 -13.46 15.26
C LEU A 841 -2.27 -12.48 15.88
N GLY A 842 -0.98 -12.71 15.66
CA GLY A 842 0.10 -11.88 16.18
C GLY A 842 0.26 -10.51 15.50
N PHE A 843 -0.53 -10.24 14.46
CA PHE A 843 -0.42 -9.08 13.56
C PHE A 843 -1.82 -8.54 13.24
N ASN A 844 -1.92 -7.39 12.55
CA ASN A 844 -3.19 -6.87 12.04
C ASN A 844 -3.51 -7.49 10.67
N PRO A 845 -4.47 -8.42 10.52
CA PRO A 845 -4.78 -9.00 9.22
C PRO A 845 -5.37 -7.99 8.23
N PHE A 846 -5.95 -6.89 8.72
CA PHE A 846 -6.62 -5.88 7.89
C PHE A 846 -5.75 -4.65 7.59
N PHE A 847 -4.46 -4.67 8.00
CA PHE A 847 -3.58 -3.51 7.84
C PHE A 847 -3.56 -3.02 6.40
N ARG A 848 -4.03 -1.80 6.19
CA ARG A 848 -4.15 -1.15 4.87
C ARG A 848 -4.89 -1.99 3.79
N ALA A 849 -5.65 -3.02 4.19
CA ALA A 849 -6.39 -3.92 3.30
C ALA A 849 -5.52 -4.58 2.20
N TRP A 850 -4.24 -4.78 2.48
CA TRP A 850 -3.27 -5.31 1.51
C TRP A 850 -3.25 -6.85 1.44
N LYS A 851 -3.69 -7.53 2.49
CA LYS A 851 -3.14 -8.84 2.85
C LYS A 851 -4.19 -9.92 2.71
N ASP A 852 -4.54 -10.21 1.47
CA ASP A 852 -5.57 -11.21 1.16
C ASP A 852 -5.25 -12.55 1.88
N GLN A 853 -3.97 -12.93 2.06
CA GLN A 853 -3.61 -14.13 2.82
C GLN A 853 -4.00 -14.07 4.31
N ASP A 854 -3.78 -12.93 4.97
CA ASP A 854 -4.07 -12.78 6.39
C ASP A 854 -5.59 -12.68 6.62
N GLU A 855 -6.29 -12.05 5.68
CA GLU A 855 -7.75 -11.93 5.65
C GLU A 855 -8.40 -13.31 5.47
N ARG A 856 -7.81 -14.22 4.67
CA ARG A 856 -8.29 -15.62 4.53
C ARG A 856 -8.29 -16.35 5.87
N LEU A 857 -7.27 -16.14 6.71
CA LEU A 857 -7.21 -16.75 8.04
C LEU A 857 -8.38 -16.29 8.92
N VAL A 858 -8.75 -15.01 8.83
CA VAL A 858 -9.91 -14.47 9.56
C VAL A 858 -11.21 -15.10 9.06
N LEU A 859 -11.42 -15.16 7.74
CA LEU A 859 -12.66 -15.70 7.18
C LEU A 859 -12.76 -17.22 7.36
N ASN A 860 -11.64 -17.95 7.28
CA ASN A 860 -11.57 -19.36 7.68
C ASN A 860 -11.98 -19.56 9.14
N ALA A 861 -11.49 -18.71 10.06
CA ALA A 861 -11.86 -18.77 11.47
C ALA A 861 -13.35 -18.48 11.70
N VAL A 862 -13.93 -17.52 10.95
CA VAL A 862 -15.37 -17.22 10.96
C VAL A 862 -16.21 -18.39 10.43
N LEU A 863 -15.73 -19.06 9.38
CA LEU A 863 -16.40 -20.19 8.73
C LEU A 863 -16.01 -21.55 9.32
N ALA A 864 -15.22 -21.59 10.40
CA ALA A 864 -14.76 -22.83 10.98
C ALA A 864 -15.96 -23.70 11.41
N PRO A 865 -16.00 -25.01 11.09
CA PRO A 865 -17.14 -25.85 11.42
C PRO A 865 -17.30 -26.09 12.92
N SER A 866 -18.53 -26.29 13.38
CA SER A 866 -18.84 -26.58 14.80
C SER A 866 -19.22 -28.05 15.07
N GLY A 867 -19.57 -28.82 14.03
CA GLY A 867 -20.00 -30.21 14.16
C GLY A 867 -18.96 -31.24 13.70
N ASP A 868 -19.31 -32.51 13.88
CA ASP A 868 -18.50 -33.66 13.46
C ASP A 868 -18.43 -33.82 11.93
N PRO A 869 -17.37 -34.48 11.41
CA PRO A 869 -17.27 -34.76 9.98
C PRO A 869 -18.39 -35.71 9.52
N ILE A 870 -19.00 -35.38 8.39
CA ILE A 870 -19.98 -36.22 7.68
C ILE A 870 -19.23 -37.11 6.68
N ALA A 871 -19.46 -38.42 6.72
CA ALA A 871 -18.80 -39.39 5.86
C ALA A 871 -19.18 -39.22 4.35
N PRO A 872 -18.38 -39.76 3.41
CA PRO A 872 -18.61 -39.59 1.96
C PRO A 872 -19.90 -40.22 1.40
N ALA A 873 -20.47 -41.26 2.03
CA ALA A 873 -21.67 -41.97 1.55
C ALA A 873 -22.97 -41.27 2.04
N ALA A 874 -24.07 -41.10 1.29
CA ALA A 874 -24.43 -41.35 -0.11
C ALA A 874 -25.47 -40.28 -0.52
N VAL A 875 -25.48 -39.83 -1.79
CA VAL A 875 -26.59 -39.02 -2.32
C VAL A 875 -27.85 -39.88 -2.31
N ARG A 876 -28.87 -39.49 -1.54
CA ARG A 876 -30.15 -40.21 -1.51
C ARG A 876 -30.87 -39.94 -2.84
N THR A 877 -31.06 -40.96 -3.67
CA THR A 877 -31.98 -40.89 -4.82
C THR A 877 -33.40 -40.59 -4.31
N PRO A 878 -34.16 -39.68 -4.94
CA PRO A 878 -35.56 -39.45 -4.56
C PRO A 878 -36.37 -40.72 -4.83
N ASP A 879 -37.03 -41.26 -3.81
CA ASP A 879 -38.01 -42.34 -3.94
C ASP A 879 -39.34 -41.74 -4.43
N PRO A 880 -39.82 -42.05 -5.65
CA PRO A 880 -41.07 -41.50 -6.18
C PRO A 880 -42.33 -42.00 -5.42
N ALA A 881 -42.21 -43.01 -4.54
CA ALA A 881 -43.33 -43.59 -3.82
C ALA A 881 -43.66 -42.90 -2.48
N LYS A 882 -42.90 -41.88 -2.06
CA LYS A 882 -43.18 -41.11 -0.84
C LYS A 882 -43.44 -39.65 -1.19
N GLY A 883 -44.72 -39.29 -1.16
CA GLY A 883 -45.19 -37.92 -1.34
C GLY A 883 -44.43 -36.93 -0.44
N GLN A 884 -44.28 -35.70 -0.96
CA GLN A 884 -43.60 -34.58 -0.34
C GLN A 884 -43.91 -34.44 1.16
N THR A 885 -42.99 -34.88 2.01
CA THR A 885 -42.93 -34.49 3.41
C THR A 885 -41.51 -34.07 3.71
N SER A 886 -41.37 -32.76 3.99
CA SER A 886 -40.21 -32.02 4.52
C SER A 886 -38.81 -32.64 4.37
N ALA A 887 -37.95 -31.90 3.68
CA ALA A 887 -36.51 -31.97 3.86
C ALA A 887 -36.20 -31.90 5.37
N THR A 888 -35.92 -33.04 5.98
CA THR A 888 -35.39 -33.09 7.33
C THR A 888 -33.95 -32.63 7.21
N ALA A 889 -33.67 -31.46 7.79
CA ALA A 889 -32.34 -30.88 7.87
C ALA A 889 -31.34 -31.94 8.35
N GLU A 890 -30.23 -32.12 7.63
CA GLU A 890 -29.04 -32.74 8.22
C GLU A 890 -28.65 -31.87 9.43
N SER A 891 -29.14 -32.24 10.61
CA SER A 891 -28.73 -31.60 11.85
C SER A 891 -27.31 -32.06 12.14
N ALA A 892 -26.38 -31.12 12.21
CA ALA A 892 -25.03 -31.40 12.68
C ALA A 892 -25.10 -32.13 14.04
N PRO A 893 -24.35 -33.23 14.26
CA PRO A 893 -24.22 -33.85 15.57
C PRO A 893 -23.72 -32.84 16.62
N PRO A 894 -23.96 -33.07 17.92
CA PRO A 894 -23.69 -32.07 18.94
C PRO A 894 -22.20 -31.72 18.98
N ALA A 895 -21.91 -30.42 18.94
CA ALA A 895 -20.59 -29.90 19.28
C ALA A 895 -20.20 -30.37 20.69
N ALA A 896 -18.89 -30.44 20.98
CA ALA A 896 -18.41 -30.68 22.35
C ALA A 896 -19.19 -29.84 23.36
N GLU A 897 -19.66 -30.42 24.46
CA GLU A 897 -20.56 -29.71 25.37
C GLU A 897 -19.92 -28.45 25.96
N SER A 898 -20.73 -27.40 26.13
CA SER A 898 -20.31 -26.19 26.84
C SER A 898 -19.86 -26.55 28.24
N LEU A 899 -18.75 -25.98 28.71
CA LEU A 899 -18.26 -26.23 30.07
C LEU A 899 -19.27 -25.68 31.09
N ALA A 900 -19.42 -26.40 32.21
CA ALA A 900 -20.23 -25.92 33.31
C ALA A 900 -19.60 -24.65 33.92
N LYS A 901 -20.43 -23.77 34.49
CA LYS A 901 -19.95 -22.50 35.08
C LYS A 901 -18.84 -22.69 36.13
N ALA A 902 -18.86 -23.81 36.87
CA ALA A 902 -17.85 -24.14 37.87
C ALA A 902 -16.49 -24.55 37.25
N GLU A 903 -16.48 -25.00 36.00
CA GLU A 903 -15.30 -25.44 35.25
C GLU A 903 -14.68 -24.30 34.44
N LEU A 904 -15.41 -23.19 34.27
CA LEU A 904 -14.91 -22.04 33.53
C LEU A 904 -13.69 -21.40 34.24
N PRO A 905 -12.63 -21.08 33.48
CA PRO A 905 -11.50 -20.32 34.02
C PRO A 905 -11.96 -18.97 34.58
N LYS A 906 -11.35 -18.54 35.69
CA LYS A 906 -11.67 -17.21 36.26
C LYS A 906 -11.27 -16.10 35.28
N VAL A 907 -12.23 -15.26 34.92
CA VAL A 907 -12.02 -13.96 34.25
C VAL A 907 -11.19 -13.08 35.17
N ALA A 908 -10.01 -12.66 34.70
CA ALA A 908 -9.07 -11.87 35.49
C ALA A 908 -8.23 -11.00 34.55
N SER A 909 -7.78 -9.84 35.03
CA SER A 909 -6.87 -9.00 34.25
C SER A 909 -5.56 -9.75 34.02
N ARG A 910 -5.30 -10.08 32.75
CA ARG A 910 -4.16 -10.85 32.26
C ARG A 910 -3.64 -10.19 30.98
N PRO A 911 -3.00 -9.01 31.10
CA PRO A 911 -2.43 -8.33 29.95
C PRO A 911 -1.40 -9.20 29.23
N VAL A 912 -1.09 -8.88 27.97
CA VAL A 912 0.13 -9.37 27.32
C VAL A 912 1.32 -9.18 28.26
N VAL A 913 1.83 -10.28 28.79
CA VAL A 913 3.02 -10.25 29.65
C VAL A 913 4.22 -10.11 28.74
N ALA A 914 4.68 -8.88 28.60
CA ALA A 914 6.03 -8.66 28.11
C ALA A 914 7.00 -9.21 29.17
N SER A 915 7.90 -10.10 28.76
CA SER A 915 9.07 -10.43 29.58
C SER A 915 9.76 -9.12 30.01
N THR A 916 9.93 -8.93 31.32
CA THR A 916 10.42 -7.69 31.91
C THR A 916 11.88 -7.44 31.54
N THR A 917 12.12 -6.50 30.63
CA THR A 917 13.47 -6.06 30.26
C THR A 917 13.87 -4.77 30.95
N THR A 918 15.02 -4.79 31.62
CA THR A 918 15.77 -3.62 32.13
C THR A 918 16.42 -2.76 31.02
N GLN A 919 16.15 -3.06 29.75
CA GLN A 919 16.85 -2.54 28.56
C GLN A 919 16.30 -1.20 28.02
N LYS A 920 15.17 -0.72 28.53
CA LYS A 920 14.60 0.60 28.20
C LYS A 920 15.33 1.75 28.89
N ASP A 921 16.20 1.42 29.84
CA ASP A 921 16.97 2.40 30.60
C ASP A 921 18.29 2.69 29.90
N VAL A 922 18.71 3.95 29.87
CA VAL A 922 20.11 4.28 29.60
C VAL A 922 20.91 4.02 30.86
N ARG A 923 21.93 3.16 30.78
CA ARG A 923 22.76 2.78 31.93
C ARG A 923 24.21 3.13 31.66
N ILE A 924 24.84 3.87 32.58
CA ILE A 924 26.27 4.16 32.52
C ILE A 924 26.90 3.72 33.84
N THR A 925 27.78 2.73 33.77
CA THR A 925 28.43 2.11 34.94
C THR A 925 29.92 2.49 34.99
N VAL A 926 30.36 2.94 36.16
CA VAL A 926 31.76 3.29 36.48
C VAL A 926 32.22 2.55 37.73
N ARG A 927 33.52 2.64 38.06
CA ARG A 927 34.02 2.11 39.35
C ARG A 927 33.38 2.87 40.50
N ARG A 928 33.13 2.19 41.62
CA ARG A 928 32.49 2.80 42.81
C ARG A 928 33.22 4.07 43.29
N SER A 929 34.56 4.07 43.24
CA SER A 929 35.41 5.22 43.58
C SER A 929 35.22 6.43 42.66
N GLU A 930 34.62 6.26 41.47
CA GLU A 930 34.40 7.31 40.48
C GLU A 930 32.96 7.88 40.50
N LEU A 931 32.10 7.44 41.43
CA LEU A 931 30.71 7.91 41.54
C LEU A 931 30.59 9.43 41.62
N GLY A 932 31.47 10.10 42.38
CA GLY A 932 31.46 11.56 42.51
C GLY A 932 31.71 12.27 41.17
N LYS A 933 32.58 11.70 40.33
CA LYS A 933 32.86 12.21 38.98
C LYS A 933 31.71 11.94 38.02
N LEU A 934 31.08 10.76 38.09
CA LEU A 934 29.89 10.44 37.29
C LEU A 934 28.70 11.36 37.62
N ARG A 935 28.46 11.67 38.89
CA ARG A 935 27.42 12.66 39.30
C ARG A 935 27.75 14.06 38.78
N THR A 936 29.01 14.47 38.84
CA THR A 936 29.46 15.76 38.29
C THR A 936 29.26 15.83 36.77
N ALA A 937 29.58 14.76 36.03
CA ALA A 937 29.36 14.68 34.59
C ALA A 937 27.87 14.83 34.21
N VAL A 938 26.99 14.10 34.89
CA VAL A 938 25.53 14.20 34.69
C VAL A 938 25.00 15.61 34.99
N LYS A 939 25.50 16.27 36.06
CA LYS A 939 25.12 17.65 36.40
C LYS A 939 25.56 18.64 35.31
N ARG A 940 26.79 18.50 34.79
CA ARG A 940 27.34 19.37 33.72
C ARG A 940 26.67 19.16 32.37
N ALA A 941 26.10 17.98 32.12
CA ALA A 941 25.39 17.68 30.88
C ALA A 941 24.04 18.42 30.71
N LYS A 942 23.56 19.16 31.72
CA LYS A 942 22.33 19.97 31.67
C LYS A 942 21.12 19.20 31.11
N LEU A 943 20.81 18.05 31.69
CA LEU A 943 19.65 17.23 31.31
C LEU A 943 18.33 18.00 31.49
N SER A 944 17.34 17.74 30.63
CA SER A 944 16.02 18.37 30.70
C SER A 944 15.30 18.07 32.02
N LYS A 945 14.31 18.89 32.40
CA LYS A 945 13.51 18.68 33.63
C LYS A 945 12.81 17.31 33.61
N ALA A 946 12.26 16.92 32.45
CA ALA A 946 11.59 15.65 32.24
C ALA A 946 12.53 14.43 32.32
N LEU A 947 13.78 14.57 31.88
CA LEU A 947 14.75 13.48 31.97
C LEU A 947 15.32 13.34 33.39
N ARG A 948 15.58 14.46 34.08
CA ARG A 948 16.08 14.46 35.48
C ARG A 948 15.13 13.73 36.43
N SER A 949 13.82 13.84 36.25
CA SER A 949 12.83 13.13 37.08
C SER A 949 12.87 11.60 36.91
N LYS A 950 13.43 11.12 35.79
CA LYS A 950 13.58 9.69 35.46
C LYS A 950 14.95 9.10 35.86
N VAL A 951 15.88 9.93 36.35
CA VAL A 951 17.22 9.47 36.76
C VAL A 951 17.14 8.71 38.09
N ARG A 952 17.82 7.56 38.14
CA ARG A 952 18.03 6.72 39.31
C ARG A 952 19.51 6.34 39.40
N TRP A 953 19.95 6.00 40.60
CA TRP A 953 21.32 5.59 40.87
C TRP A 953 21.31 4.22 41.55
N ALA A 954 22.08 3.28 41.03
CA ALA A 954 22.28 1.97 41.63
C ALA A 954 23.75 1.77 41.97
N THR A 955 24.06 1.16 43.12
CA THR A 955 25.44 1.07 43.60
C THR A 955 25.71 -0.24 44.28
N THR A 956 26.88 -0.83 44.01
CA THR A 956 27.38 -2.05 44.66
C THR A 956 28.72 -1.76 45.34
N LYS A 957 29.32 -2.78 45.98
CA LYS A 957 30.65 -2.66 46.59
C LYS A 957 31.75 -2.27 45.57
N LYS A 958 31.57 -2.60 44.28
CA LYS A 958 32.59 -2.37 43.24
C LYS A 958 32.20 -1.35 42.17
N GLN A 959 30.90 -1.09 41.97
CA GLN A 959 30.42 -0.28 40.85
C GLN A 959 29.36 0.73 41.26
N ALA A 960 29.20 1.76 40.42
CA ALA A 960 28.08 2.69 40.49
C ALA A 960 27.49 2.90 39.10
N THR A 961 26.17 2.87 39.00
CA THR A 961 25.43 2.95 37.74
C THR A 961 24.45 4.12 37.78
N PHE A 962 24.60 5.02 36.82
CA PHE A 962 23.57 5.97 36.42
C PHE A 962 22.52 5.23 35.59
N ILE A 963 21.23 5.42 35.90
CA ILE A 963 20.12 4.79 35.20
C ILE A 963 19.10 5.89 34.84
N ALA A 964 18.95 6.24 33.57
CA ALA A 964 17.81 7.05 33.13
C ALA A 964 16.70 6.11 32.66
N LYS A 965 15.62 6.02 33.46
CA LYS A 965 14.57 5.04 33.18
C LYS A 965 13.79 5.36 31.92
N ASN A 966 13.53 4.34 31.10
CA ASN A 966 12.77 4.45 29.84
C ASN A 966 13.32 5.49 28.85
N ALA A 967 14.62 5.79 28.92
CA ALA A 967 15.23 6.85 28.11
C ALA A 967 15.74 6.35 26.74
N ARG A 968 15.61 5.05 26.45
CA ARG A 968 15.92 4.46 25.13
C ARG A 968 14.72 4.38 24.17
N LEU A 969 13.52 4.66 24.67
CA LEU A 969 12.27 4.61 23.89
C LEU A 969 11.76 6.00 23.47
N SER A 970 12.53 7.06 23.74
CA SER A 970 12.32 8.37 23.12
C SER A 970 13.13 8.43 21.83
N ASP A 971 12.70 9.29 20.90
CA ASP A 971 13.42 9.66 19.67
C ASP A 971 14.95 9.47 19.79
N ASP A 972 15.50 8.63 18.92
CA ASP A 972 16.91 8.25 18.86
C ASP A 972 17.82 9.48 18.73
N HIS A 973 17.34 10.52 18.02
CA HIS A 973 18.04 11.79 17.86
C HIS A 973 18.13 12.56 19.19
N ASP A 974 17.01 12.68 19.92
CA ASP A 974 16.95 13.29 21.26
C ASP A 974 17.82 12.54 22.28
N ARG A 975 17.82 11.20 22.23
CA ARG A 975 18.64 10.36 23.12
C ARG A 975 20.13 10.59 22.88
N ASN A 976 20.57 10.53 21.63
CA ASN A 976 21.96 10.75 21.26
C ASN A 976 22.45 12.14 21.68
N TYR A 977 21.58 13.15 21.60
CA TYR A 977 21.90 14.52 21.99
C TYR A 977 22.28 14.68 23.48
N TRP A 978 21.59 14.02 24.42
CA TRP A 978 21.92 14.16 25.85
C TRP A 978 22.95 13.11 26.33
N THR A 979 22.94 11.90 25.77
CA THR A 979 23.90 10.84 26.13
C THR A 979 25.32 11.19 25.71
N SER A 980 25.51 11.76 24.52
CA SER A 980 26.80 12.27 24.04
C SER A 980 27.38 13.36 24.97
N ARG A 981 26.55 14.25 25.51
CA ARG A 981 26.96 15.26 26.49
C ARG A 981 27.41 14.64 27.81
N VAL A 982 26.71 13.63 28.33
CA VAL A 982 27.12 12.91 29.55
C VAL A 982 28.46 12.20 29.34
N MET A 983 28.61 11.52 28.20
CA MET A 983 29.85 10.81 27.84
C MET A 983 31.02 11.76 27.60
N GLY A 984 30.78 12.90 26.95
CA GLY A 984 31.78 13.96 26.77
C GLY A 984 32.28 14.55 28.09
N GLN A 985 31.39 14.74 29.09
CA GLN A 985 31.79 15.19 30.42
C GLN A 985 32.52 14.12 31.24
N LEU A 986 32.21 12.84 31.05
CA LEU A 986 33.01 11.76 31.66
C LEU A 986 34.43 11.72 31.10
N LYS A 987 34.56 11.91 29.78
CA LYS A 987 35.86 12.00 29.10
C LYS A 987 36.68 13.18 29.63
N SER A 988 36.09 14.37 29.79
CA SER A 988 36.80 15.55 30.33
C SER A 988 37.26 15.39 31.78
N LEU A 989 36.55 14.58 32.58
CA LEU A 989 36.91 14.23 33.96
C LEU A 989 37.88 13.03 34.06
N LYS A 990 38.40 12.55 32.91
CA LYS A 990 39.30 11.39 32.79
C LYS A 990 38.70 10.10 33.37
N VAL A 991 37.40 9.88 33.19
CA VAL A 991 36.68 8.65 33.60
C VAL A 991 36.28 7.84 32.38
N LYS A 992 36.67 6.57 32.34
CA LYS A 992 36.25 5.62 31.31
C LYS A 992 35.16 4.71 31.88
N PRO A 993 33.94 4.68 31.29
CA PRO A 993 32.89 3.78 31.72
C PRO A 993 33.34 2.31 31.65
N LEU A 994 32.95 1.52 32.64
CA LEU A 994 33.08 0.06 32.63
C LEU A 994 32.08 -0.56 31.66
N GLN A 995 30.88 0.02 31.61
CA GLN A 995 29.81 -0.37 30.71
C GLN A 995 28.96 0.86 30.41
N ALA A 996 28.61 1.07 29.15
CA ALA A 996 27.66 2.10 28.73
C ALA A 996 26.63 1.47 27.82
N GLN A 997 25.41 1.35 28.31
CA GLN A 997 24.25 0.84 27.60
C GLN A 997 23.40 2.09 27.28
N LEU A 998 23.75 2.76 26.18
CA LEU A 998 23.20 4.05 25.74
C LEU A 998 21.95 3.92 24.90
#